data_AF-A0A162YIC3-F1
#
_entry.id   AF-A0A162YIC3-F1
#
_cell.length_a   1.000
_cell.length_b   1.000
_cell.length_c   1.000
_cell.angle_alpha   90.00
_cell.angle_beta   90.00
_cell.angle_gamma   90.00
#
_symmetry.space_group_name_H-M   'P 1'
#
loop_
_entity.id
_entity.type
_entity.pdbx_description
1 polymer ?
#
loop_
_entity_poly.entity_id
_entity_poly.type
_entity_poly.pdbx_seq_one_letter_code
_entity_poly.pdbx_strand_id
1 'polypeptide(L)'
;MDIQNTFNMQFRTTSSVWSQHCGLVCLAPMISIVNPLTSVCGRCISATVEHANNNFSPFQICMVYAPATVGQRYKFLSALLANSLLLPTHPSRFILLGDFNHSYHTRSPRPRLAPHTWLQFLSDHLFDCVTMPDSTPMPTFHRGTTSSTLDYIFSSSDMFSHRISSSVDYIHPQWSDHFLVSASFLFDSGTVLGKGLWRANPRLSYNQHFCLQLDSHIHSLVHSLPTSLSVQEHSIAQRDAFCFSLLTTIQSSCAIHLTRSLSIRGRATVLNTPILSRLWHVLRVISVPVSFLDKVKSVMGQFLQHRMFPPIKLSTLCLPLRSGGLGVLDPSIQQGALHLRWLRPLCLSPHSTSGLVPPWLSFLLRYHTSGTDPRLTLLFHDLRPPDLTGLAGCFRNIFSAIDRLPHDFSLAPNIATCLALPLRSVCLPATSTTSFPPSWQHLRVEDAFLVDPSFDVLCRRAPADFPRNPLILRKFFKRVDSRDTLLQHFLVRAFLPSHILQLNDPSIPSRSGSSINASPFVCGLLPGIPWSKLKPRMYRSFCSSSVSPPLSSTLSSSQWLIFWNLPIHHHVRNIWYRGLHHKLSSRSLLHRILPGPFPTDSCPICEASTDTPDHFLFSCPLKIDVWSTFWQDVFGSHPTLPILHDAFYNLSFPYTRPSDIHAASLFSCALLAIWRHHWSTVFDNTPFVSSTVLSTVSRLVAIFKAEKSRDDLACSLAT
;
A
#
# COMPACT_ATOMS: atom_id res chain seq x y z
N MET A 1 17.20 -33.04 -25.02
CA MET A 1 16.23 -31.95 -24.82
C MET A 1 16.31 -31.09 -26.07
N ASP A 2 15.19 -30.90 -26.76
CA ASP A 2 15.12 -30.13 -28.02
C ASP A 2 15.73 -28.73 -27.84
N ILE A 3 16.65 -28.33 -28.73
CA ILE A 3 17.36 -27.05 -28.66
C ILE A 3 16.39 -25.86 -28.66
N GLN A 4 15.27 -26.01 -29.37
CA GLN A 4 14.18 -25.05 -29.40
C GLN A 4 13.54 -24.87 -28.02
N ASN A 5 13.34 -25.95 -27.26
CA ASN A 5 12.80 -25.88 -25.90
C ASN A 5 13.77 -25.19 -24.96
N THR A 6 15.08 -25.42 -25.11
CA THR A 6 16.11 -24.70 -24.35
C THR A 6 16.06 -23.19 -24.64
N PHE A 7 15.98 -22.79 -25.91
CA PHE A 7 15.87 -21.38 -26.28
C PHE A 7 14.56 -20.74 -25.79
N ASN A 8 13.43 -21.43 -25.93
CA ASN A 8 12.15 -20.93 -25.43
C ASN A 8 12.17 -20.69 -23.92
N MET A 9 12.78 -21.59 -23.14
CA MET A 9 12.96 -21.42 -21.70
C MET A 9 13.89 -20.25 -21.36
N GLN A 10 15.04 -20.14 -22.05
CA GLN A 10 16.03 -19.09 -21.77
C GLN A 10 15.50 -17.68 -22.10
N PHE A 11 14.83 -17.53 -23.25
CA PHE A 11 14.24 -16.27 -23.67
C PHE A 11 12.90 -15.97 -23.00
N ARG A 12 12.32 -16.91 -22.23
CA ARG A 12 10.98 -16.81 -21.61
C ARG A 12 9.93 -16.39 -22.64
N THR A 13 9.92 -17.08 -23.77
CA THR A 13 9.14 -16.68 -24.95
C THR A 13 7.65 -16.89 -24.73
N THR A 14 6.86 -15.96 -25.25
CA THR A 14 5.38 -16.05 -25.23
C THR A 14 4.85 -16.61 -26.56
N SER A 15 5.57 -16.31 -27.65
CA SER A 15 5.34 -16.83 -28.99
C SER A 15 6.69 -16.90 -29.71
N SER A 16 6.97 -17.98 -30.45
CA SER A 16 8.20 -18.11 -31.22
C SER A 16 8.01 -18.99 -32.45
N VAL A 17 8.82 -18.74 -33.48
CA VAL A 17 8.86 -19.50 -34.72
C VAL A 17 10.32 -19.76 -35.05
N TRP A 18 10.66 -21.02 -35.32
CA TRP A 18 12.03 -21.45 -35.55
C TRP A 18 12.15 -22.24 -36.84
N SER A 19 13.28 -22.08 -37.51
CA SER A 19 13.76 -22.94 -38.59
C SER A 19 15.17 -23.42 -38.26
N GLN A 20 15.79 -24.18 -39.15
CA GLN A 20 17.19 -24.58 -38.99
C GLN A 20 18.16 -23.38 -38.94
N HIS A 21 17.79 -22.23 -39.51
CA HIS A 21 18.69 -21.09 -39.69
C HIS A 21 18.21 -19.79 -39.04
N CYS A 22 16.92 -19.66 -38.75
CA CYS A 22 16.29 -18.42 -38.30
C CYS A 22 15.41 -18.67 -37.08
N GLY A 23 15.25 -17.64 -36.25
CA GLY A 23 14.37 -17.66 -35.10
C GLY A 23 13.70 -16.30 -34.93
N LEU A 24 12.37 -16.29 -34.94
CA LEU A 24 11.57 -15.12 -34.63
C LEU A 24 10.94 -15.30 -33.25
N VAL A 25 11.28 -14.42 -32.31
CA VAL A 25 10.96 -14.59 -30.90
C VAL A 25 10.23 -13.37 -30.35
N CYS A 26 9.09 -13.59 -29.69
CA CYS A 26 8.37 -12.57 -28.95
C CYS A 26 8.63 -12.70 -27.44
N LEU A 27 9.05 -11.60 -26.82
CA LEU A 27 9.34 -11.51 -25.38
C LEU A 27 8.18 -10.86 -24.58
N ALA A 28 7.15 -10.35 -25.26
CA ALA A 28 6.04 -9.63 -24.64
C ALA A 28 4.78 -10.51 -24.59
N PRO A 29 4.09 -10.62 -23.44
CA PRO A 29 2.96 -11.54 -23.27
C PRO A 29 1.69 -11.12 -24.01
N MET A 30 1.60 -9.85 -24.43
CA MET A 30 0.43 -9.29 -25.12
C MET A 30 0.63 -9.16 -26.63
N ILE A 31 1.79 -9.60 -27.15
CA ILE A 31 2.11 -9.60 -28.58
C ILE A 31 2.22 -11.04 -29.02
N SER A 32 1.59 -11.37 -30.15
CA SER A 32 1.58 -12.72 -30.72
C SER A 32 2.15 -12.69 -32.14
N ILE A 33 2.88 -13.76 -32.49
CA ILE A 33 3.33 -14.03 -33.86
C ILE A 33 2.32 -15.02 -34.43
N VAL A 34 1.61 -14.61 -35.48
CA VAL A 34 0.56 -15.42 -36.12
C VAL A 34 0.86 -15.62 -37.61
N ASN A 35 0.26 -16.67 -38.19
CA ASN A 35 0.40 -17.03 -39.60
C ASN A 35 1.87 -17.14 -40.08
N PRO A 36 2.74 -17.91 -39.40
CA PRO A 36 4.12 -18.02 -39.82
C PRO A 36 4.26 -18.84 -41.11
N LEU A 37 5.05 -18.32 -42.04
CA LEU A 37 5.48 -18.97 -43.26
C LEU A 37 7.01 -19.09 -43.22
N THR A 38 7.53 -20.29 -43.46
CA THR A 38 8.97 -20.55 -43.50
C THR A 38 9.36 -21.03 -44.89
N SER A 39 10.44 -20.50 -45.44
CA SER A 39 10.94 -20.97 -46.73
C SER A 39 11.40 -22.42 -46.64
N VAL A 40 11.32 -23.16 -47.76
CA VAL A 40 11.72 -24.58 -47.81
C VAL A 40 13.18 -24.78 -47.37
N CYS A 41 14.06 -23.82 -47.67
CA CYS A 41 15.46 -23.87 -47.25
C CYS A 41 15.70 -23.40 -45.80
N GLY A 42 14.64 -23.03 -45.06
CA GLY A 42 14.70 -22.58 -43.67
C GLY A 42 15.36 -21.21 -43.46
N ARG A 43 15.76 -20.50 -44.51
CA ARG A 43 16.51 -19.23 -44.42
C ARG A 43 15.65 -17.97 -44.42
N CYS A 44 14.34 -18.13 -44.40
CA CYS A 44 13.40 -17.02 -44.33
C CYS A 44 12.19 -17.42 -43.51
N ILE A 45 11.76 -16.54 -42.61
CA ILE A 45 10.52 -16.66 -41.83
C ILE A 45 9.74 -15.36 -42.03
N SER A 46 8.51 -15.46 -42.52
CA SER A 46 7.58 -14.33 -42.61
C SER A 46 6.39 -14.60 -41.71
N ALA A 47 5.96 -13.62 -40.92
CA ALA A 47 4.85 -13.78 -40.00
C ALA A 47 4.15 -12.45 -39.75
N THR A 48 2.93 -12.50 -39.21
CA THR A 48 2.18 -11.30 -38.79
C THR A 48 2.36 -11.09 -37.30
N VAL A 49 2.63 -9.85 -36.90
CA VAL A 49 2.75 -9.43 -35.51
C VAL A 49 1.47 -8.69 -35.11
N GLU A 50 0.81 -9.18 -34.07
CA GLU A 50 -0.44 -8.63 -33.57
C GLU A 50 -0.37 -8.35 -32.07
N HIS A 51 -1.19 -7.42 -31.60
CA HIS A 51 -1.34 -7.13 -30.17
C HIS A 51 -2.71 -7.63 -29.70
N ALA A 52 -2.76 -8.40 -28.61
CA ALA A 52 -4.00 -9.00 -28.09
C ALA A 52 -5.13 -7.99 -27.82
N ASN A 53 -4.78 -6.74 -27.53
CA ASN A 53 -5.72 -5.63 -27.30
C ASN A 53 -5.86 -4.64 -28.49
N ASN A 54 -5.30 -4.94 -29.67
CA ASN A 54 -5.29 -4.03 -30.83
C ASN A 54 -4.67 -2.65 -30.55
N ASN A 55 -3.64 -2.60 -29.70
CA ASN A 55 -2.93 -1.35 -29.37
C ASN A 55 -2.15 -0.78 -30.57
N PHE A 56 -1.85 -1.61 -31.57
CA PHE A 56 -1.34 -1.21 -32.87
C PHE A 56 -1.98 -2.09 -33.93
N SER A 57 -2.15 -1.57 -35.14
CA SER A 57 -2.63 -2.39 -36.26
C SER A 57 -1.61 -3.48 -36.60
N PRO A 58 -2.03 -4.71 -36.92
CA PRO A 58 -1.12 -5.77 -37.33
C PRO A 58 -0.12 -5.33 -38.40
N PHE A 59 1.10 -5.87 -38.34
CA PHE A 59 2.13 -5.62 -39.34
C PHE A 59 2.88 -6.92 -39.64
N GLN A 60 3.40 -7.05 -40.85
CA GLN A 60 4.17 -8.22 -41.28
C GLN A 60 5.66 -8.03 -41.00
N ILE A 61 6.30 -9.10 -40.54
CA ILE A 61 7.75 -9.15 -40.30
C ILE A 61 8.34 -10.32 -41.08
N CYS A 62 9.39 -10.04 -41.86
CA CYS A 62 10.11 -11.02 -42.66
C CYS A 62 11.58 -11.04 -42.24
N MET A 63 12.02 -12.15 -41.67
CA MET A 63 13.39 -12.41 -41.28
C MET A 63 14.12 -13.18 -42.37
N VAL A 64 15.36 -12.80 -42.70
CA VAL A 64 16.18 -13.41 -43.74
C VAL A 64 17.57 -13.76 -43.20
N TYR A 65 18.07 -14.96 -43.57
CA TYR A 65 19.46 -15.37 -43.40
C TYR A 65 20.04 -15.82 -44.75
N ALA A 66 20.48 -14.84 -45.55
CA ALA A 66 20.94 -15.08 -46.91
C ALA A 66 22.25 -15.88 -46.92
N PRO A 67 22.50 -16.76 -47.91
CA PRO A 67 23.76 -17.49 -48.01
C PRO A 67 25.00 -16.59 -48.13
N ALA A 68 26.12 -17.00 -47.52
CA ALA A 68 27.39 -16.28 -47.61
C ALA A 68 28.04 -16.39 -49.01
N THR A 69 27.85 -17.53 -49.70
CA THR A 69 28.36 -17.76 -51.06
C THR A 69 27.57 -16.96 -52.09
N VAL A 70 28.26 -16.12 -52.88
CA VAL A 70 27.65 -15.19 -53.85
C VAL A 70 26.63 -15.87 -54.77
N GLY A 71 27.00 -16.98 -55.42
CA GLY A 71 26.10 -17.68 -56.36
C GLY A 71 24.83 -18.23 -55.70
N GLN A 72 24.94 -18.75 -54.47
CA GLN A 72 23.78 -19.24 -53.72
C GLN A 72 22.91 -18.09 -53.22
N ARG A 73 23.53 -16.99 -52.77
CA ARG A 73 22.84 -15.78 -52.37
C ARG A 73 22.02 -15.19 -53.50
N TYR A 74 22.59 -15.11 -54.70
CA TYR A 74 21.89 -14.66 -55.89
C TYR A 74 20.63 -15.47 -56.17
N LYS A 75 20.75 -16.80 -56.23
CA LYS A 75 19.60 -17.70 -56.45
C LYS A 75 18.54 -17.55 -55.34
N PHE A 76 18.98 -17.45 -54.09
CA PHE A 76 18.10 -17.31 -52.94
C PHE A 76 17.32 -15.99 -52.95
N LEU A 77 18.00 -14.84 -53.14
CA LEU A 77 17.34 -13.54 -53.15
C LEU A 77 16.41 -13.38 -54.37
N SER A 78 16.79 -13.92 -55.53
CA SER A 78 15.89 -13.97 -56.70
C SER A 78 14.65 -14.82 -56.44
N ALA A 79 14.80 -15.99 -55.81
CA ALA A 79 13.67 -16.86 -55.47
C ALA A 79 12.78 -16.26 -54.38
N LEU A 80 13.36 -15.56 -53.40
CA LEU A 80 12.61 -14.86 -52.35
C LEU A 80 11.77 -13.72 -52.94
N LEU A 81 12.35 -12.93 -53.85
CA LEU A 81 11.63 -11.85 -54.54
C LEU A 81 10.48 -12.36 -55.42
N ALA A 82 10.61 -13.57 -55.98
CA ALA A 82 9.55 -14.21 -56.75
C ALA A 82 8.44 -14.83 -55.89
N ASN A 83 8.60 -14.90 -54.56
CA ASN A 83 7.66 -15.53 -53.65
C ASN A 83 6.85 -14.47 -52.87
N SER A 84 5.70 -14.10 -53.43
CA SER A 84 4.79 -13.09 -52.87
C SER A 84 4.17 -13.48 -51.51
N LEU A 85 4.20 -14.76 -51.14
CA LEU A 85 3.71 -15.23 -49.84
C LEU A 85 4.70 -14.90 -48.72
N LEU A 86 6.01 -14.94 -48.99
CA LEU A 86 7.05 -14.61 -48.01
C LEU A 86 7.41 -13.13 -48.05
N LEU A 87 7.49 -12.54 -49.25
CA LEU A 87 7.87 -11.15 -49.47
C LEU A 87 6.81 -10.47 -50.36
N PRO A 88 5.99 -9.56 -49.80
CA PRO A 88 4.96 -8.87 -50.58
C PRO A 88 5.55 -8.04 -51.72
N THR A 89 4.88 -8.01 -52.87
CA THR A 89 5.29 -7.20 -54.03
C THR A 89 5.19 -5.70 -53.77
N HIS A 90 4.21 -5.28 -52.96
CA HIS A 90 4.04 -3.90 -52.49
C HIS A 90 3.94 -3.89 -50.95
N PRO A 91 5.09 -3.80 -50.24
CA PRO A 91 5.11 -3.83 -48.79
C PRO A 91 4.38 -2.64 -48.16
N SER A 92 3.41 -2.92 -47.30
CA SER A 92 2.75 -1.95 -46.41
C SER A 92 2.65 -2.56 -45.02
N ARG A 93 2.84 -1.77 -43.97
CA ARG A 93 2.99 -2.25 -42.59
C ARG A 93 3.95 -3.44 -42.54
N PHE A 94 5.14 -3.25 -43.10
CA PHE A 94 6.08 -4.35 -43.34
C PHE A 94 7.47 -4.03 -42.79
N ILE A 95 8.10 -5.01 -42.17
CA ILE A 95 9.50 -4.96 -41.71
C ILE A 95 10.25 -6.15 -42.30
N LEU A 96 11.39 -5.88 -42.93
CA LEU A 96 12.32 -6.87 -43.46
C LEU A 96 13.64 -6.77 -42.70
N LEU A 97 14.11 -7.85 -42.08
CA LEU A 97 15.33 -7.81 -41.28
C LEU A 97 16.17 -9.07 -41.38
N GLY A 98 17.43 -8.97 -40.98
CA GLY A 98 18.34 -10.10 -40.79
C GLY A 98 19.70 -9.89 -41.46
N ASP A 99 20.42 -10.99 -41.63
CA ASP A 99 21.74 -11.01 -42.28
C ASP A 99 21.55 -11.29 -43.79
N PHE A 100 21.86 -10.27 -44.59
CA PHE A 100 21.73 -10.34 -46.03
C PHE A 100 23.02 -10.78 -46.73
N ASN A 101 24.13 -10.94 -46.01
CA ASN A 101 25.44 -11.31 -46.51
C ASN A 101 25.92 -10.45 -47.71
N HIS A 102 25.44 -9.20 -47.80
CA HIS A 102 25.91 -8.19 -48.73
C HIS A 102 25.69 -6.79 -48.17
N SER A 103 26.52 -5.83 -48.58
CA SER A 103 26.40 -4.43 -48.15
C SER A 103 25.53 -3.62 -49.12
N TYR A 104 24.48 -3.00 -48.59
CA TYR A 104 23.49 -2.23 -49.35
C TYR A 104 24.01 -0.85 -49.80
N HIS A 105 24.60 -0.07 -48.89
CA HIS A 105 25.03 1.33 -49.14
C HIS A 105 26.34 1.49 -49.92
N THR A 106 26.85 0.44 -50.56
CA THR A 106 28.19 0.45 -51.17
C THR A 106 28.20 1.26 -52.49
N ARG A 107 28.81 2.45 -52.48
CA ARG A 107 28.98 3.31 -53.69
C ARG A 107 30.14 2.90 -54.62
N SER A 108 30.76 1.73 -54.39
CA SER A 108 32.00 1.31 -55.05
C SER A 108 31.71 0.49 -56.34
N PRO A 109 32.52 0.59 -57.41
CA PRO A 109 32.34 -0.15 -58.67
C PRO A 109 32.67 -1.65 -58.58
N ARG A 110 32.49 -2.27 -57.41
CA ARG A 110 32.70 -3.70 -57.19
C ARG A 110 31.60 -4.51 -57.89
N PRO A 111 31.87 -5.79 -58.27
CA PRO A 111 30.82 -6.67 -58.77
C PRO A 111 29.67 -6.72 -57.76
N ARG A 112 28.43 -6.53 -58.24
CA ARG A 112 27.24 -6.54 -57.38
C ARG A 112 27.21 -7.86 -56.60
N LEU A 113 26.98 -7.77 -55.29
CA LEU A 113 26.95 -8.93 -54.39
C LEU A 113 25.53 -9.48 -54.19
N ALA A 114 24.53 -8.87 -54.84
CA ALA A 114 23.11 -9.25 -54.85
C ALA A 114 22.46 -8.93 -56.21
N PRO A 115 21.35 -9.61 -56.59
CA PRO A 115 20.65 -9.37 -57.85
C PRO A 115 20.21 -7.90 -58.02
N HIS A 116 20.24 -7.39 -59.26
CA HIS A 116 19.79 -6.02 -59.56
C HIS A 116 18.35 -5.79 -59.12
N THR A 117 17.46 -6.72 -59.46
CA THR A 117 16.03 -6.66 -59.13
C THR A 117 15.77 -6.63 -57.63
N TRP A 118 16.60 -7.32 -56.84
CA TRP A 118 16.54 -7.28 -55.38
C TRP A 118 16.92 -5.89 -54.84
N LEU A 119 18.05 -5.34 -55.29
CA LEU A 119 18.50 -4.02 -54.85
C LEU A 119 17.51 -2.91 -55.26
N GLN A 120 16.93 -3.04 -56.46
CA GLN A 120 15.89 -2.15 -56.93
C GLN A 120 14.62 -2.25 -56.05
N PHE A 121 14.16 -3.46 -55.73
CA PHE A 121 13.03 -3.65 -54.82
C PHE A 121 13.26 -3.00 -53.45
N LEU A 122 14.45 -3.17 -52.86
CA LEU A 122 14.81 -2.52 -51.60
C LEU A 122 14.74 -0.99 -51.73
N SER A 123 15.33 -0.43 -52.80
CA SER A 123 15.38 1.01 -53.04
C SER A 123 14.01 1.63 -53.32
N ASP A 124 13.14 0.91 -54.03
CA ASP A 124 11.85 1.43 -54.49
C ASP A 124 10.77 1.34 -53.39
N HIS A 125 10.91 0.41 -52.43
CA HIS A 125 9.83 0.08 -51.50
C HIS A 125 10.18 0.18 -50.02
N LEU A 126 11.47 0.14 -49.64
CA LEU A 126 11.88 0.01 -48.25
C LEU A 126 12.89 1.07 -47.82
N PHE A 127 12.86 1.38 -46.51
CA PHE A 127 13.73 2.37 -45.88
C PHE A 127 14.60 1.69 -44.83
N ASP A 128 15.91 1.97 -44.84
CA ASP A 128 16.85 1.51 -43.80
C ASP A 128 16.52 2.20 -42.47
N CYS A 129 16.09 1.42 -41.47
CA CYS A 129 15.73 1.92 -40.15
C CYS A 129 16.95 2.13 -39.24
N VAL A 130 18.11 1.59 -39.60
CA VAL A 130 19.31 1.57 -38.77
C VAL A 130 20.22 2.74 -39.12
N THR A 131 20.58 2.86 -40.39
CA THR A 131 21.46 3.92 -40.90
C THR A 131 20.66 5.19 -41.16
N MET A 132 21.07 6.33 -40.60
CA MET A 132 20.40 7.60 -40.88
C MET A 132 20.62 8.00 -42.35
N PRO A 133 19.64 8.69 -42.98
CA PRO A 133 19.84 9.29 -44.30
C PRO A 133 21.15 10.11 -44.32
N ASP A 134 21.96 9.92 -45.36
CA ASP A 134 23.26 10.59 -45.57
C ASP A 134 24.39 10.21 -44.59
N SER A 135 24.19 9.23 -43.72
CA SER A 135 25.25 8.69 -42.85
C SER A 135 25.91 7.43 -43.43
N THR A 136 27.19 7.22 -43.12
CA THR A 136 27.87 5.96 -43.40
C THR A 136 27.36 4.87 -42.46
N PRO A 137 26.98 3.68 -42.96
CA PRO A 137 26.52 2.60 -42.09
C PRO A 137 27.63 2.14 -41.14
N MET A 138 27.26 1.88 -39.89
CA MET A 138 28.14 1.25 -38.92
C MET A 138 28.38 -0.23 -39.27
N PRO A 139 29.56 -0.80 -39.00
CA PRO A 139 29.77 -2.22 -39.17
C PRO A 139 28.83 -3.03 -38.26
N THR A 140 28.29 -4.13 -38.78
CA THR A 140 27.44 -5.07 -38.03
C THR A 140 28.06 -6.45 -37.92
N PHE A 141 29.17 -6.68 -38.63
CA PHE A 141 29.95 -7.90 -38.63
C PHE A 141 31.43 -7.55 -38.53
N HIS A 142 32.16 -8.30 -37.71
CA HIS A 142 33.59 -8.13 -37.51
C HIS A 142 34.31 -9.48 -37.38
N ARG A 143 35.28 -9.73 -38.26
CA ARG A 143 36.14 -10.92 -38.22
C ARG A 143 37.59 -10.55 -38.47
N GLY A 144 38.44 -10.83 -37.49
CA GLY A 144 39.88 -10.52 -37.57
C GLY A 144 40.11 -9.02 -37.71
N THR A 145 40.69 -8.59 -38.84
CA THR A 145 40.93 -7.18 -39.15
C THR A 145 39.87 -6.57 -40.07
N THR A 146 38.84 -7.34 -40.43
CA THR A 146 37.82 -6.92 -41.41
C THR A 146 36.48 -6.65 -40.73
N SER A 147 35.82 -5.57 -41.15
CA SER A 147 34.48 -5.18 -40.66
C SER A 147 33.58 -4.82 -41.84
N SER A 148 32.32 -5.24 -41.78
CA SER A 148 31.31 -4.95 -42.81
C SER A 148 29.92 -4.75 -42.23
N THR A 149 29.06 -4.06 -42.96
CA THR A 149 27.62 -3.96 -42.66
C THR A 149 26.89 -4.98 -43.52
N LEU A 150 26.34 -6.01 -42.89
CA LEU A 150 25.64 -7.13 -43.55
C LEU A 150 24.20 -7.29 -43.02
N ASP A 151 23.95 -6.77 -41.81
CA ASP A 151 22.70 -6.90 -41.09
C ASP A 151 21.90 -5.61 -41.21
N TYR A 152 20.64 -5.71 -41.63
CA TYR A 152 19.79 -4.55 -41.85
C TYR A 152 18.40 -4.76 -41.23
N ILE A 153 17.77 -3.66 -40.84
CA ILE A 153 16.33 -3.60 -40.53
C ILE A 153 15.74 -2.58 -41.50
N PHE A 154 14.96 -3.07 -42.45
CA PHE A 154 14.23 -2.29 -43.42
C PHE A 154 12.74 -2.23 -43.05
N SER A 155 12.06 -1.14 -43.38
CA SER A 155 10.60 -1.07 -43.26
C SER A 155 9.94 -0.36 -44.43
N SER A 156 8.66 -0.63 -44.64
CA SER A 156 7.83 0.16 -45.56
C SER A 156 7.74 1.62 -45.10
N SER A 157 7.43 2.54 -46.02
CA SER A 157 7.38 3.99 -45.74
C SER A 157 6.47 4.36 -44.58
N ASP A 158 5.30 3.71 -44.49
CA ASP A 158 4.31 3.93 -43.42
C ASP A 158 4.77 3.44 -42.05
N MET A 159 5.68 2.47 -42.00
CA MET A 159 6.29 2.02 -40.74
C MET A 159 7.50 2.87 -40.37
N PHE A 160 8.26 3.32 -41.37
CA PHE A 160 9.46 4.13 -41.17
C PHE A 160 9.14 5.45 -40.45
N SER A 161 7.99 6.06 -40.75
CA SER A 161 7.53 7.29 -40.08
C SER A 161 7.31 7.14 -38.57
N HIS A 162 7.11 5.91 -38.08
CA HIS A 162 6.92 5.60 -36.66
C HIS A 162 8.23 5.24 -35.95
N ARG A 163 9.35 5.17 -36.66
CA ARG A 163 10.66 4.82 -36.09
C ARG A 163 11.19 5.99 -35.24
N ILE A 164 11.48 5.71 -33.97
CA ILE A 164 11.97 6.71 -33.00
C ILE A 164 13.48 6.65 -32.77
N SER A 165 14.09 5.47 -32.88
CA SER A 165 15.54 5.29 -32.64
C SER A 165 16.05 3.98 -33.23
N SER A 166 17.37 3.90 -33.39
CA SER A 166 18.11 2.69 -33.76
C SER A 166 19.45 2.62 -33.01
N SER A 167 20.00 1.42 -32.85
CA SER A 167 21.34 1.19 -32.30
C SER A 167 22.02 0.00 -32.97
N VAL A 168 23.35 0.02 -32.94
CA VAL A 168 24.21 -1.12 -33.26
C VAL A 168 25.13 -1.32 -32.07
N ASP A 169 24.86 -2.36 -31.29
CA ASP A 169 25.51 -2.61 -30.01
C ASP A 169 26.50 -3.77 -30.13
N TYR A 170 27.73 -3.54 -29.67
CA TYR A 170 28.76 -4.56 -29.66
C TYR A 170 28.40 -5.71 -28.70
N ILE A 171 28.47 -6.94 -29.21
CA ILE A 171 28.34 -8.17 -28.41
C ILE A 171 29.73 -8.78 -28.24
N HIS A 172 29.96 -9.47 -27.12
CA HIS A 172 31.23 -10.13 -26.86
C HIS A 172 31.62 -11.08 -28.02
N PRO A 173 32.85 -11.02 -28.58
CA PRO A 173 33.23 -11.78 -29.78
C PRO A 173 33.22 -13.30 -29.61
N GLN A 174 33.26 -13.78 -28.36
CA GLN A 174 33.08 -15.21 -28.07
C GLN A 174 31.64 -15.69 -28.26
N TRP A 175 30.66 -14.78 -28.32
CA TRP A 175 29.24 -15.10 -28.47
C TRP A 175 28.80 -14.97 -29.93
N SER A 176 29.27 -13.94 -30.62
CA SER A 176 28.99 -13.72 -32.04
C SER A 176 30.06 -12.82 -32.64
N ASP A 177 30.39 -13.04 -33.92
CA ASP A 177 31.13 -12.11 -34.78
C ASP A 177 30.22 -11.02 -35.38
N HIS A 178 28.91 -11.08 -35.12
CA HIS A 178 27.93 -10.04 -35.42
C HIS A 178 27.63 -9.15 -34.20
N PHE A 179 27.21 -7.91 -34.48
CA PHE A 179 26.72 -6.94 -33.50
C PHE A 179 25.20 -7.00 -33.40
N LEU A 180 24.64 -6.56 -32.27
CA LEU A 180 23.20 -6.50 -32.06
C LEU A 180 22.64 -5.27 -32.78
N VAL A 181 21.77 -5.47 -33.77
CA VAL A 181 21.09 -4.38 -34.48
C VAL A 181 19.67 -4.21 -33.95
N SER A 182 19.33 -2.99 -33.54
CA SER A 182 18.03 -2.67 -32.94
C SER A 182 17.36 -1.47 -33.61
N ALA A 183 16.04 -1.52 -33.75
CA ALA A 183 15.19 -0.39 -34.14
C ALA A 183 13.95 -0.33 -33.25
N SER A 184 13.58 0.88 -32.81
CA SER A 184 12.39 1.12 -31.98
C SER A 184 11.34 1.88 -32.76
N PHE A 185 10.09 1.42 -32.65
CA PHE A 185 8.93 2.03 -33.30
C PHE A 185 7.91 2.44 -32.26
N LEU A 186 7.29 3.62 -32.45
CA LEU A 186 6.20 4.13 -31.65
C LEU A 186 4.92 4.13 -32.50
N PHE A 187 4.03 3.18 -32.24
CA PHE A 187 2.75 3.10 -32.95
C PHE A 187 1.68 3.92 -32.24
N ASP A 188 0.92 4.71 -33.00
CA ASP A 188 -0.28 5.37 -32.48
C ASP A 188 -1.37 4.32 -32.25
N SER A 189 -1.88 4.25 -31.01
CA SER A 189 -3.03 3.41 -30.72
C SER A 189 -4.26 4.03 -31.37
N GLY A 190 -4.76 3.44 -32.47
CA GLY A 190 -5.99 3.87 -33.13
C GLY A 190 -7.23 3.84 -32.23
N THR A 191 -7.14 3.20 -31.07
CA THR A 191 -8.04 3.44 -29.94
C THR A 191 -7.66 4.76 -29.26
N VAL A 192 -8.57 5.74 -29.29
CA VAL A 192 -8.63 6.77 -28.25
C VAL A 192 -8.73 6.04 -26.92
N LEU A 193 -7.59 5.85 -26.26
CA LEU A 193 -7.53 5.25 -24.93
C LEU A 193 -8.31 6.17 -24.01
N GLY A 194 -9.57 5.80 -23.73
CA GLY A 194 -10.34 6.40 -22.66
C GLY A 194 -9.53 6.37 -21.36
N LYS A 195 -9.46 7.52 -20.68
CA LYS A 195 -8.79 7.84 -19.41
C LYS A 195 -7.86 6.77 -18.83
N GLY A 196 -6.75 6.51 -19.53
CA GLY A 196 -5.49 6.25 -18.83
C GLY A 196 -5.19 7.46 -17.92
N LEU A 197 -4.62 7.22 -16.74
CA LEU A 197 -4.19 8.27 -15.82
C LEU A 197 -3.48 9.37 -16.61
N TRP A 198 -4.08 10.57 -16.62
CA TRP A 198 -3.47 11.76 -17.19
C TRP A 198 -2.03 11.86 -16.65
N ARG A 199 -1.05 11.67 -17.52
CA ARG A 199 0.35 11.98 -17.18
C ARG A 199 0.52 13.47 -17.38
N ALA A 200 0.11 14.22 -16.36
CA ALA A 200 0.43 15.63 -16.22
C ALA A 200 1.92 15.81 -16.52
N ASN A 201 2.29 16.68 -17.45
CA ASN A 201 3.67 17.13 -17.51
C ASN A 201 3.96 17.88 -16.19
N PRO A 202 4.78 17.34 -15.27
CA PRO A 202 4.97 17.97 -13.95
C PRO A 202 5.57 19.36 -14.08
N ARG A 203 6.25 19.66 -15.20
CA ARG A 203 6.81 20.98 -15.48
C ARG A 203 5.75 22.07 -15.58
N LEU A 204 4.52 21.73 -15.98
CA LEU A 204 3.41 22.68 -16.04
C LEU A 204 3.00 23.19 -14.66
N SER A 205 3.24 22.41 -13.59
CA SER A 205 2.98 22.87 -12.21
C SER A 205 3.89 24.02 -11.75
N TYR A 206 5.03 24.21 -12.42
CA TYR A 206 5.95 25.34 -12.17
C TYR A 206 5.63 26.57 -13.04
N ASN A 207 4.77 26.43 -14.06
CA ASN A 207 4.38 27.56 -14.90
C ASN A 207 3.21 28.30 -14.25
N GLN A 208 3.49 29.48 -13.68
CA GLN A 208 2.50 30.27 -12.94
C GLN A 208 1.31 30.71 -13.81
N HIS A 209 1.54 31.05 -15.08
CA HIS A 209 0.48 31.41 -16.02
C HIS A 209 -0.46 30.22 -16.30
N PHE A 210 0.12 29.04 -16.57
CA PHE A 210 -0.66 27.81 -16.74
C PHE A 210 -1.47 27.49 -15.48
N CYS A 211 -0.87 27.59 -14.29
CA CYS A 211 -1.56 27.34 -13.03
C CYS A 211 -2.75 28.29 -12.82
N LEU A 212 -2.59 29.59 -13.12
CA LEU A 212 -3.66 30.58 -13.00
C LEU A 212 -4.79 30.34 -14.02
N GLN A 213 -4.45 30.06 -15.29
CA GLN A 213 -5.44 29.74 -16.31
C GLN A 213 -6.19 28.44 -16.00
N LEU A 214 -5.47 27.42 -15.55
CA LEU A 214 -6.06 26.15 -15.15
C LEU A 214 -7.00 26.34 -13.95
N ASP A 215 -6.60 27.11 -12.94
CA ASP A 215 -7.44 27.42 -11.78
C ASP A 215 -8.73 28.15 -12.18
N SER A 216 -8.62 29.18 -13.01
CA SER A 216 -9.78 29.91 -13.55
C SER A 216 -10.72 29.00 -14.37
N HIS A 217 -10.14 28.16 -15.24
CA HIS A 217 -10.91 27.21 -16.04
C HIS A 217 -11.60 26.15 -15.17
N ILE A 218 -10.92 25.61 -14.17
CA ILE A 218 -11.51 24.68 -13.19
C ILE A 218 -12.66 25.34 -12.45
N HIS A 219 -12.46 26.58 -11.98
CA HIS A 219 -13.50 27.33 -11.28
C HIS A 219 -14.76 27.50 -12.13
N SER A 220 -14.60 27.81 -13.42
CA SER A 220 -15.72 27.91 -14.36
C SER A 220 -16.38 26.55 -14.62
N LEU A 221 -15.58 25.50 -14.87
CA LEU A 221 -16.05 24.15 -15.17
C LEU A 221 -16.79 23.50 -13.99
N VAL A 222 -16.32 23.72 -12.75
CA VAL A 222 -16.92 23.15 -11.54
C VAL A 222 -18.41 23.47 -11.43
N HIS A 223 -18.82 24.67 -11.85
CA HIS A 223 -20.23 25.08 -11.81
C HIS A 223 -21.08 24.45 -12.93
N SER A 224 -20.48 23.97 -14.02
CA SER A 224 -21.18 23.36 -15.15
C SER A 224 -21.25 21.82 -15.08
N LEU A 225 -20.54 21.21 -14.12
CA LEU A 225 -20.58 19.76 -13.92
C LEU A 225 -21.94 19.31 -13.33
N PRO A 226 -22.59 18.28 -13.89
CA PRO A 226 -23.77 17.68 -13.29
C PRO A 226 -23.52 17.25 -11.84
N THR A 227 -24.45 17.57 -10.94
CA THR A 227 -24.39 17.21 -9.51
C THR A 227 -24.47 15.70 -9.28
N SER A 228 -24.98 14.95 -10.25
CA SER A 228 -25.03 13.49 -10.23
C SER A 228 -23.65 12.84 -10.43
N LEU A 229 -22.70 13.53 -11.08
CA LEU A 229 -21.39 12.95 -11.40
C LEU A 229 -20.56 12.74 -10.13
N SER A 230 -20.41 11.48 -9.72
CA SER A 230 -19.37 11.11 -8.76
C SER A 230 -18.08 10.72 -9.49
N VAL A 231 -16.96 11.30 -9.05
CA VAL A 231 -15.60 10.88 -9.48
C VAL A 231 -15.32 9.40 -9.14
N GLN A 232 -16.21 8.78 -8.35
CA GLN A 232 -16.18 7.39 -7.92
C GLN A 232 -17.32 6.56 -8.53
N GLU A 233 -18.01 7.00 -9.59
CA GLU A 233 -19.02 6.15 -10.25
C GLU A 233 -18.38 4.86 -10.79
N HIS A 234 -18.77 3.75 -10.17
CA HIS A 234 -18.44 2.40 -10.60
C HIS A 234 -19.61 1.50 -10.22
N SER A 235 -19.88 0.46 -11.02
CA SER A 235 -20.83 -0.56 -10.59
C SER A 235 -20.30 -1.31 -9.37
N ILE A 236 -21.20 -1.76 -8.49
CA ILE A 236 -20.85 -2.58 -7.32
C ILE A 236 -20.03 -3.81 -7.76
N ALA A 237 -20.42 -4.45 -8.87
CA ALA A 237 -19.73 -5.60 -9.44
C ALA A 237 -18.29 -5.28 -9.87
N GLN A 238 -18.06 -4.18 -10.58
CA GLN A 238 -16.70 -3.77 -10.98
C GLN A 238 -15.80 -3.50 -9.79
N ARG A 239 -16.32 -2.83 -8.74
CA ARG A 239 -15.56 -2.60 -7.51
C ARG A 239 -15.24 -3.90 -6.80
N ASP A 240 -16.21 -4.79 -6.65
CA ASP A 240 -16.01 -6.02 -5.90
C ASP A 240 -15.01 -6.94 -6.63
N ALA A 241 -15.07 -7.00 -7.97
CA ALA A 241 -14.06 -7.68 -8.79
C ALA A 241 -12.67 -7.04 -8.64
N PHE A 242 -12.58 -5.70 -8.64
CA PHE A 242 -11.33 -4.98 -8.42
C PHE A 242 -10.75 -5.23 -7.02
N CYS A 243 -11.59 -5.15 -5.98
CA CYS A 243 -11.23 -5.46 -4.59
C CYS A 243 -10.74 -6.90 -4.45
N PHE A 244 -11.39 -7.86 -5.12
CA PHE A 244 -10.96 -9.26 -5.14
C PHE A 244 -9.57 -9.42 -5.78
N SER A 245 -9.35 -8.80 -6.94
CA SER A 245 -8.04 -8.80 -7.62
C SER A 245 -6.94 -8.17 -6.77
N LEU A 246 -7.24 -7.04 -6.11
CA LEU A 246 -6.32 -6.35 -5.21
C LEU A 246 -5.98 -7.20 -3.98
N LEU A 247 -6.97 -7.86 -3.37
CA LEU A 247 -6.75 -8.77 -2.25
C LEU A 247 -5.83 -9.93 -2.65
N THR A 248 -6.10 -10.53 -3.82
CA THR A 248 -5.28 -11.62 -4.38
C THR A 248 -3.84 -11.16 -4.59
N THR A 249 -3.64 -9.95 -5.11
CA THR A 249 -2.30 -9.36 -5.27
C THR A 249 -1.57 -9.21 -3.93
N ILE A 250 -2.26 -8.74 -2.89
CA ILE A 250 -1.70 -8.61 -1.54
C ILE A 250 -1.33 -9.98 -0.97
N GLN A 251 -2.21 -10.98 -1.12
CA GLN A 251 -1.96 -12.35 -0.67
C GLN A 251 -0.75 -12.98 -1.37
N SER A 252 -0.66 -12.86 -2.70
CA SER A 252 0.49 -13.35 -3.47
C SER A 252 1.79 -12.67 -3.04
N SER A 253 1.77 -11.36 -2.79
CA SER A 253 2.93 -10.63 -2.30
C SER A 253 3.35 -11.10 -0.89
N CYS A 254 2.39 -11.32 0.01
CA CYS A 254 2.65 -11.94 1.31
C CYS A 254 3.29 -13.32 1.16
N ALA A 255 2.74 -14.19 0.30
CA ALA A 255 3.27 -15.54 0.07
C ALA A 255 4.74 -15.51 -0.42
N ILE A 256 5.05 -14.64 -1.39
CA ILE A 256 6.41 -14.45 -1.90
C ILE A 256 7.36 -14.03 -0.78
N HIS A 257 6.94 -13.11 0.09
CA HIS A 257 7.77 -12.63 1.18
C HIS A 257 7.88 -13.60 2.36
N LEU A 258 6.95 -14.54 2.52
CA LEU A 258 7.03 -15.61 3.52
C LEU A 258 8.07 -16.68 3.19
N THR A 259 8.51 -16.80 1.92
CA THR A 259 9.62 -17.67 1.55
C THR A 259 10.96 -17.21 2.14
N ARG A 260 11.02 -15.95 2.59
CA ARG A 260 12.20 -15.36 3.23
C ARG A 260 12.13 -15.56 4.74
N SER A 261 13.26 -15.84 5.38
CA SER A 261 13.40 -15.98 6.84
C SER A 261 13.34 -14.63 7.57
N LEU A 262 12.28 -13.86 7.37
CA LEU A 262 12.12 -12.52 7.94
C LEU A 262 11.73 -12.57 9.42
N SER A 263 12.30 -11.66 10.20
CA SER A 263 11.87 -11.40 11.59
C SER A 263 10.49 -10.75 11.64
N ILE A 264 9.83 -10.73 12.81
CA ILE A 264 8.52 -10.08 12.93
C ILE A 264 8.57 -8.59 12.56
N ARG A 265 9.67 -7.91 12.94
CA ARG A 265 9.95 -6.52 12.58
C ARG A 265 10.22 -6.38 11.07
N GLY A 266 10.97 -7.32 10.49
CA GLY A 266 11.21 -7.36 9.04
C GLY A 266 9.91 -7.54 8.25
N ARG A 267 9.03 -8.43 8.69
CA ARG A 267 7.69 -8.61 8.12
C ARG A 267 6.86 -7.33 8.24
N ALA A 268 6.87 -6.64 9.39
CA ALA A 268 6.18 -5.36 9.54
C ALA A 268 6.67 -4.30 8.54
N THR A 269 7.98 -4.18 8.35
CA THR A 269 8.57 -3.26 7.37
C THR A 269 8.14 -3.60 5.94
N VAL A 270 8.23 -4.88 5.56
CA VAL A 270 7.82 -5.35 4.23
C VAL A 270 6.31 -5.18 4.01
N LEU A 271 5.50 -5.37 5.04
CA LEU A 271 4.06 -5.18 4.96
C LEU A 271 3.71 -3.71 4.67
N ASN A 272 4.28 -2.78 5.45
CA ASN A 272 3.98 -1.36 5.32
C ASN A 272 4.51 -0.74 4.02
N THR A 273 5.69 -1.17 3.55
CA THR A 273 6.40 -0.50 2.45
C THR A 273 6.01 -1.09 1.10
N PRO A 274 6.47 -2.29 0.67
CA PRO A 274 6.08 -2.83 -0.63
C PRO A 274 4.67 -3.42 -0.68
N ILE A 275 4.25 -4.26 0.27
CA ILE A 275 3.02 -5.07 0.12
C ILE A 275 1.77 -4.20 0.07
N LEU A 276 1.62 -3.26 1.02
CA LEU A 276 0.43 -2.40 1.11
C LEU A 276 0.54 -1.09 0.32
N SER A 277 1.65 -0.83 -0.38
CA SER A 277 1.85 0.41 -1.16
C SER A 277 0.68 0.68 -2.12
N ARG A 278 0.33 -0.31 -2.95
CA ARG A 278 -0.76 -0.22 -3.93
C ARG A 278 -2.12 0.00 -3.24
N LEU A 279 -2.34 -0.64 -2.09
CA LEU A 279 -3.56 -0.44 -1.30
C LEU A 279 -3.69 1.02 -0.86
N TRP A 280 -2.61 1.67 -0.40
CA TRP A 280 -2.65 3.08 0.01
C TRP A 280 -3.01 4.03 -1.14
N HIS A 281 -2.56 3.74 -2.35
CA HIS A 281 -2.97 4.51 -3.53
C HIS A 281 -4.46 4.36 -3.83
N VAL A 282 -4.99 3.14 -3.73
CA VAL A 282 -6.41 2.84 -3.95
C VAL A 282 -7.29 3.51 -2.89
N LEU A 283 -6.96 3.33 -1.60
CA LEU A 283 -7.76 3.85 -0.48
C LEU A 283 -7.79 5.39 -0.41
N ARG A 284 -6.89 6.08 -1.11
CA ARG A 284 -6.88 7.54 -1.23
C ARG A 284 -8.01 8.07 -2.13
N VAL A 285 -8.53 7.22 -3.02
CA VAL A 285 -9.45 7.62 -4.10
C VAL A 285 -10.79 6.90 -3.98
N ILE A 286 -10.77 5.59 -3.70
CA ILE A 286 -11.96 4.73 -3.80
C ILE A 286 -12.48 4.40 -2.40
N SER A 287 -13.80 4.47 -2.24
CA SER A 287 -14.53 3.93 -1.10
C SER A 287 -14.66 2.41 -1.24
N VAL A 288 -14.18 1.66 -0.26
CA VAL A 288 -14.22 0.19 -0.27
C VAL A 288 -15.15 -0.35 0.82
N PRO A 289 -15.71 -1.56 0.66
CA PRO A 289 -16.48 -2.20 1.72
C PRO A 289 -15.65 -2.44 2.99
N VAL A 290 -16.28 -2.35 4.15
CA VAL A 290 -15.62 -2.66 5.44
C VAL A 290 -15.15 -4.12 5.46
N SER A 291 -15.95 -5.04 4.91
CA SER A 291 -15.61 -6.45 4.77
C SER A 291 -14.33 -6.71 3.96
N PHE A 292 -14.01 -5.85 2.98
CA PHE A 292 -12.74 -5.93 2.26
C PHE A 292 -11.57 -5.54 3.17
N LEU A 293 -11.71 -4.44 3.93
CA LEU A 293 -10.68 -4.03 4.89
C LEU A 293 -10.46 -5.09 5.99
N ASP A 294 -11.51 -5.76 6.44
CA ASP A 294 -11.41 -6.85 7.42
C ASP A 294 -10.66 -8.06 6.85
N LYS A 295 -10.91 -8.42 5.58
CA LYS A 295 -10.14 -9.45 4.88
C LYS A 295 -8.66 -9.06 4.75
N VAL A 296 -8.36 -7.80 4.40
CA VAL A 296 -6.98 -7.29 4.36
C VAL A 296 -6.33 -7.39 5.74
N LYS A 297 -7.00 -6.95 6.81
CA LYS A 297 -6.52 -7.08 8.20
C LYS A 297 -6.24 -8.53 8.58
N SER A 298 -7.11 -9.46 8.17
CA SER A 298 -6.87 -10.90 8.39
C SER A 298 -5.57 -11.36 7.71
N VAL A 299 -5.37 -11.01 6.43
CA VAL A 299 -4.14 -11.34 5.68
C VAL A 299 -2.90 -10.71 6.35
N MET A 300 -2.99 -9.46 6.80
CA MET A 300 -1.92 -8.79 7.54
C MET A 300 -1.56 -9.56 8.82
N GLY A 301 -2.56 -9.96 9.60
CA GLY A 301 -2.38 -10.73 10.82
C GLY A 301 -1.70 -12.08 10.58
N GLN A 302 -2.16 -12.82 9.56
CA GLN A 302 -1.58 -14.11 9.14
C GLN A 302 -0.13 -13.95 8.68
N PHE A 303 0.17 -12.92 7.88
CA PHE A 303 1.52 -12.65 7.40
C PHE A 303 2.48 -12.28 8.55
N LEU A 304 2.09 -11.32 9.39
CA LEU A 304 2.94 -10.86 10.50
C LEU A 304 3.24 -11.98 11.50
N GLN A 305 2.28 -12.87 11.72
CA GLN A 305 2.33 -13.91 12.75
C GLN A 305 2.48 -15.31 12.16
N HIS A 306 3.05 -15.42 10.95
CA HIS A 306 3.33 -16.71 10.34
C HIS A 306 4.16 -17.60 11.29
N ARG A 307 3.68 -18.82 11.53
CA ARG A 307 4.22 -19.80 12.49
C ARG A 307 4.34 -19.29 13.94
N MET A 308 3.47 -18.36 14.34
CA MET A 308 3.38 -17.89 15.72
C MET A 308 2.00 -18.22 16.30
N PHE A 309 1.98 -18.95 17.40
CA PHE A 309 0.75 -19.27 18.12
C PHE A 309 1.04 -19.34 19.63
N PRO A 310 0.29 -18.66 20.52
CA PRO A 310 -0.94 -17.93 20.22
C PRO A 310 -0.72 -16.55 19.57
N PRO A 311 -1.67 -16.05 18.77
CA PRO A 311 -1.52 -14.75 18.11
C PRO A 311 -1.70 -13.58 19.08
N ILE A 312 -0.90 -12.53 18.86
CA ILE A 312 -1.09 -11.16 19.34
C ILE A 312 -2.21 -10.51 18.50
N LYS A 313 -3.07 -9.70 19.12
CA LYS A 313 -4.14 -8.99 18.40
C LYS A 313 -3.53 -8.03 17.37
N LEU A 314 -4.09 -7.97 16.17
CA LEU A 314 -3.61 -7.07 15.12
C LEU A 314 -3.63 -5.60 15.58
N SER A 315 -4.65 -5.18 16.34
CA SER A 315 -4.72 -3.83 16.92
C SER A 315 -3.51 -3.51 17.78
N THR A 316 -3.00 -4.47 18.56
CA THR A 316 -1.75 -4.33 19.32
C THR A 316 -0.54 -4.19 18.40
N LEU A 317 -0.46 -4.98 17.32
CA LEU A 317 0.63 -4.88 16.34
C LEU A 317 0.61 -3.55 15.56
N CYS A 318 -0.56 -2.92 15.42
CA CYS A 318 -0.71 -1.60 14.80
C CYS A 318 -0.26 -0.44 15.71
N LEU A 319 -0.07 -0.68 17.01
CA LEU A 319 0.44 0.34 17.93
C LEU A 319 1.87 0.78 17.54
N PRO A 320 2.31 1.99 17.93
CA PRO A 320 3.69 2.42 17.78
C PRO A 320 4.67 1.47 18.49
N LEU A 321 5.93 1.46 18.02
CA LEU A 321 7.02 0.69 18.64
C LEU A 321 7.19 1.01 20.13
N ARG A 322 7.07 2.30 20.51
CA ARG A 322 7.10 2.80 21.89
C ARG A 322 5.93 2.34 22.77
N SER A 323 4.94 1.66 22.20
CA SER A 323 3.76 1.15 22.91
C SER A 323 3.64 -0.36 22.75
N GLY A 324 4.75 -1.04 22.40
CA GLY A 324 4.80 -2.48 22.20
C GLY A 324 4.23 -3.01 20.89
N GLY A 325 3.77 -2.15 19.98
CA GLY A 325 3.36 -2.58 18.65
C GLY A 325 4.51 -2.68 17.64
N LEU A 326 4.18 -2.86 16.37
CA LEU A 326 5.12 -2.93 15.24
C LEU A 326 5.04 -1.70 14.32
N GLY A 327 4.15 -0.74 14.60
CA GLY A 327 3.90 0.42 13.75
C GLY A 327 3.26 0.09 12.40
N VAL A 328 2.58 -1.07 12.30
CA VAL A 328 1.85 -1.47 11.10
C VAL A 328 0.60 -0.59 10.94
N LEU A 329 0.33 -0.13 9.72
CA LEU A 329 -0.79 0.77 9.47
C LEU A 329 -2.11 0.00 9.40
N ASP A 330 -3.05 0.24 10.33
CA ASP A 330 -4.42 -0.29 10.22
C ASP A 330 -5.09 0.30 8.97
N PRO A 331 -5.58 -0.53 8.01
CA PRO A 331 -6.15 -0.05 6.76
C PRO A 331 -7.35 0.88 6.92
N SER A 332 -8.21 0.66 7.91
CA SER A 332 -9.39 1.50 8.16
C SER A 332 -9.00 2.86 8.69
N ILE A 333 -8.06 2.91 9.62
CA ILE A 333 -7.56 4.18 10.17
C ILE A 333 -6.72 4.92 9.11
N GLN A 334 -5.89 4.19 8.36
CA GLN A 334 -5.05 4.75 7.31
C GLN A 334 -5.89 5.34 6.17
N GLN A 335 -7.04 4.75 5.83
CA GLN A 335 -7.98 5.35 4.88
C GLN A 335 -8.42 6.74 5.35
N GLY A 336 -8.91 6.86 6.59
CA GLY A 336 -9.27 8.18 7.16
C GLY A 336 -8.11 9.18 7.13
N ALA A 337 -6.90 8.72 7.48
CA ALA A 337 -5.70 9.55 7.46
C ALA A 337 -5.34 10.09 6.07
N LEU A 338 -5.56 9.30 5.02
CA LEU A 338 -5.34 9.69 3.62
C LEU A 338 -6.36 10.73 3.14
N HIS A 339 -7.59 10.69 3.68
CA HIS A 339 -8.66 11.63 3.35
C HIS A 339 -8.53 12.99 4.06
N LEU A 340 -7.61 13.15 5.02
CA LEU A 340 -7.32 14.44 5.64
C LEU A 340 -6.95 15.55 4.66
N ARG A 341 -6.35 15.18 3.52
CA ARG A 341 -5.99 16.15 2.47
C ARG A 341 -7.22 16.86 1.88
N TRP A 342 -8.39 16.21 1.93
CA TRP A 342 -9.67 16.75 1.48
C TRP A 342 -10.45 17.36 2.64
N LEU A 343 -10.41 16.71 3.80
CA LEU A 343 -11.14 17.16 4.98
C LEU A 343 -10.64 18.51 5.50
N ARG A 344 -9.32 18.76 5.54
CA ARG A 344 -8.78 20.00 6.11
C ARG A 344 -9.20 21.27 5.38
N PRO A 345 -9.07 21.37 4.03
CA PRO A 345 -9.58 22.53 3.31
C PRO A 345 -11.08 22.78 3.57
N LEU A 346 -11.88 21.71 3.64
CA LEU A 346 -13.32 21.82 3.88
C LEU A 346 -13.65 22.31 5.29
N CYS A 347 -12.87 21.94 6.31
CA CYS A 347 -13.04 22.46 7.68
C CYS A 347 -12.55 23.91 7.84
N LEU A 348 -11.41 24.26 7.22
CA LEU A 348 -10.74 25.56 7.40
C LEU A 348 -11.33 26.66 6.52
N SER A 349 -11.63 26.36 5.25
CA SER A 349 -12.01 27.36 4.25
C SER A 349 -13.10 26.80 3.33
N PRO A 350 -14.29 26.45 3.85
CA PRO A 350 -15.34 25.79 3.10
C PRO A 350 -15.84 26.57 1.87
N HIS A 351 -15.55 27.88 1.78
CA HIS A 351 -16.01 28.74 0.67
C HIS A 351 -14.91 29.14 -0.32
N SER A 352 -13.63 28.92 0.02
CA SER A 352 -12.47 29.40 -0.74
C SER A 352 -11.35 28.35 -0.76
N THR A 353 -11.71 27.09 -0.97
CA THR A 353 -10.72 26.03 -1.12
C THR A 353 -9.96 26.17 -2.44
N SER A 354 -8.67 25.84 -2.48
CA SER A 354 -7.85 25.88 -3.70
C SER A 354 -7.59 24.49 -4.31
N GLY A 355 -7.22 24.45 -5.59
CA GLY A 355 -6.88 23.24 -6.35
C GLY A 355 -8.07 22.59 -7.05
N LEU A 356 -7.89 21.39 -7.64
CA LEU A 356 -8.93 20.78 -8.48
C LEU A 356 -10.10 20.14 -7.69
N VAL A 357 -9.78 19.35 -6.67
CA VAL A 357 -10.76 18.48 -5.98
C VAL A 357 -11.50 19.19 -4.83
N PRO A 358 -10.84 19.98 -3.97
CA PRO A 358 -11.52 20.65 -2.86
C PRO A 358 -12.65 21.62 -3.27
N PRO A 359 -12.54 22.44 -4.35
CA PRO A 359 -13.65 23.31 -4.78
C PRO A 359 -14.88 22.53 -5.21
N TRP A 360 -14.69 21.42 -5.93
CA TRP A 360 -15.78 20.53 -6.33
C TRP A 360 -16.50 19.93 -5.12
N LEU A 361 -15.74 19.41 -4.14
CA LEU A 361 -16.30 18.90 -2.90
C LEU A 361 -17.05 20.01 -2.12
N SER A 362 -16.47 21.20 -2.02
CA SER A 362 -17.12 22.36 -1.39
C SER A 362 -18.43 22.74 -2.10
N PHE A 363 -18.44 22.75 -3.44
CA PHE A 363 -19.64 23.01 -4.24
C PHE A 363 -20.73 21.97 -3.94
N LEU A 364 -20.41 20.67 -3.98
CA LEU A 364 -21.36 19.61 -3.67
C LEU A 364 -21.94 19.73 -2.25
N LEU A 365 -21.12 19.99 -1.23
CA LEU A 365 -21.64 20.21 0.12
C LEU A 365 -22.61 21.39 0.16
N ARG A 366 -22.24 22.53 -0.44
CA ARG A 366 -23.06 23.74 -0.43
C ARG A 366 -24.37 23.58 -1.20
N TYR A 367 -24.35 22.83 -2.29
CA TYR A 367 -25.54 22.51 -3.06
C TYR A 367 -26.62 21.86 -2.17
N HIS A 368 -26.20 20.98 -1.26
CA HIS A 368 -27.12 20.29 -0.36
C HIS A 368 -27.43 21.03 0.95
N THR A 369 -26.74 22.13 1.29
CA THR A 369 -26.91 22.80 2.60
C THR A 369 -27.88 23.98 2.62
N SER A 370 -28.57 24.30 1.51
CA SER A 370 -29.63 25.33 1.43
C SER A 370 -29.33 26.64 2.18
N GLY A 371 -28.10 27.13 2.12
CA GLY A 371 -27.69 28.39 2.77
C GLY A 371 -27.21 28.28 4.22
N THR A 372 -27.18 27.08 4.80
CA THR A 372 -26.53 26.82 6.10
C THR A 372 -25.03 26.56 5.93
N ASP A 373 -24.27 26.70 7.02
CA ASP A 373 -22.84 26.41 7.02
C ASP A 373 -22.58 24.96 6.61
N PRO A 374 -21.87 24.71 5.48
CA PRO A 374 -21.68 23.36 4.93
C PRO A 374 -20.91 22.43 5.87
N ARG A 375 -20.17 22.98 6.85
CA ARG A 375 -19.43 22.20 7.83
C ARG A 375 -20.37 21.48 8.81
N LEU A 376 -21.60 21.96 9.03
CA LEU A 376 -22.58 21.23 9.84
C LEU A 376 -22.91 19.87 9.23
N THR A 377 -23.00 19.78 7.90
CA THR A 377 -23.22 18.51 7.18
C THR A 377 -22.03 17.55 7.32
N LEU A 378 -20.80 18.08 7.41
CA LEU A 378 -19.62 17.25 7.71
C LEU A 378 -19.69 16.69 9.13
N LEU A 379 -20.10 17.50 10.10
CA LEU A 379 -20.05 17.20 11.54
C LEU A 379 -21.19 16.31 12.03
N PHE A 380 -22.41 16.54 11.55
CA PHE A 380 -23.61 15.89 12.07
C PHE A 380 -24.15 14.88 11.07
N HIS A 381 -24.21 13.62 11.49
CA HIS A 381 -24.64 12.50 10.65
C HIS A 381 -26.04 12.70 10.06
N ASP A 382 -26.99 13.18 10.86
CA ASP A 382 -28.39 13.32 10.44
C ASP A 382 -28.60 14.47 9.41
N LEU A 383 -27.58 15.33 9.19
CA LEU A 383 -27.61 16.36 8.15
C LEU A 383 -27.05 15.88 6.80
N ARG A 384 -26.52 14.65 6.71
CA ARG A 384 -25.84 14.17 5.50
C ARG A 384 -26.84 13.73 4.44
N PRO A 385 -26.73 14.23 3.20
CA PRO A 385 -27.56 13.77 2.09
C PRO A 385 -27.31 12.28 1.81
N PRO A 386 -28.36 11.47 1.62
CA PRO A 386 -28.22 10.04 1.33
C PRO A 386 -27.27 9.76 0.15
N ASP A 387 -27.37 10.55 -0.91
CA ASP A 387 -26.58 10.41 -2.14
C ASP A 387 -25.06 10.55 -1.91
N LEU A 388 -24.66 11.32 -0.88
CA LEU A 388 -23.26 11.53 -0.52
C LEU A 388 -22.70 10.47 0.45
N THR A 389 -23.58 9.73 1.13
CA THR A 389 -23.20 8.74 2.16
C THR A 389 -22.99 7.32 1.61
N GLY A 390 -23.56 7.04 0.43
CA GLY A 390 -23.50 5.74 -0.24
C GLY A 390 -22.07 5.28 -0.55
N LEU A 391 -21.90 3.99 -0.86
CA LEU A 391 -20.61 3.41 -1.26
C LEU A 391 -19.97 4.10 -2.48
N ALA A 392 -20.80 4.61 -3.40
CA ALA A 392 -20.37 5.37 -4.58
C ALA A 392 -20.25 6.89 -4.32
N GLY A 393 -20.65 7.34 -3.12
CA GLY A 393 -20.66 8.75 -2.73
C GLY A 393 -19.24 9.25 -2.47
N CYS A 394 -18.89 10.38 -3.09
CA CYS A 394 -17.56 10.99 -2.99
C CYS A 394 -17.19 11.44 -1.57
N PHE A 395 -18.17 11.59 -0.67
CA PHE A 395 -17.97 12.00 0.72
C PHE A 395 -17.89 10.86 1.73
N ARG A 396 -18.25 9.63 1.37
CA ARG A 396 -18.30 8.50 2.31
C ARG A 396 -17.03 8.38 3.17
N ASN A 397 -15.87 8.39 2.53
CA ASN A 397 -14.59 8.28 3.25
C ASN A 397 -14.25 9.57 4.02
N ILE A 398 -14.70 10.74 3.58
CA ILE A 398 -14.51 12.02 4.29
C ILE A 398 -15.36 12.05 5.57
N PHE A 399 -16.63 11.64 5.46
CA PHE A 399 -17.53 11.46 6.60
C PHE A 399 -16.97 10.43 7.60
N SER A 400 -16.55 9.26 7.11
CA SER A 400 -15.93 8.27 8.00
C SER A 400 -14.63 8.78 8.64
N ALA A 401 -13.88 9.65 7.95
CA ALA A 401 -12.66 10.21 8.49
C ALA A 401 -12.92 11.20 9.63
N ILE A 402 -13.91 12.09 9.49
CA ILE A 402 -14.26 13.08 10.52
C ILE A 402 -14.95 12.40 11.72
N ASP A 403 -15.81 11.40 11.49
CA ASP A 403 -16.53 10.67 12.56
C ASP A 403 -15.60 9.94 13.54
N ARG A 404 -14.40 9.57 13.08
CA ARG A 404 -13.38 8.88 13.91
C ARG A 404 -12.58 9.82 14.80
N LEU A 405 -12.67 11.13 14.56
CA LEU A 405 -11.95 12.11 15.37
C LEU A 405 -12.60 12.21 16.76
N PRO A 406 -11.78 12.37 17.81
CA PRO A 406 -12.32 12.72 19.12
C PRO A 406 -13.01 14.09 19.02
N HIS A 407 -14.21 14.17 19.56
CA HIS A 407 -15.01 15.38 19.61
C HIS A 407 -15.35 15.68 21.07
N ASP A 408 -15.15 16.93 21.46
CA ASP A 408 -15.70 17.51 22.67
C ASP A 408 -16.49 18.74 22.27
N PHE A 409 -17.82 18.61 22.24
CA PHE A 409 -18.73 19.71 21.91
C PHE A 409 -19.17 20.46 23.16
N SER A 410 -18.34 20.53 24.20
CA SER A 410 -18.55 21.37 25.38
C SER A 410 -18.30 22.86 25.12
N LEU A 411 -18.63 23.38 23.93
CA LEU A 411 -18.55 24.81 23.58
C LEU A 411 -19.97 25.39 23.48
N ALA A 412 -20.12 26.72 23.53
CA ALA A 412 -21.42 27.37 23.38
C ALA A 412 -21.58 27.95 21.96
N PRO A 413 -22.23 27.24 21.02
CA PRO A 413 -22.58 27.81 19.73
C PRO A 413 -23.65 28.90 19.89
N ASN A 414 -23.81 29.75 18.87
CA ASN A 414 -24.90 30.73 18.85
C ASN A 414 -26.26 30.04 18.64
N ILE A 415 -27.34 30.75 18.99
CA ILE A 415 -28.71 30.20 19.01
C ILE A 415 -29.18 29.79 17.62
N ALA A 416 -28.87 30.59 16.60
CA ALA A 416 -29.17 30.27 15.21
C ALA A 416 -28.57 28.92 14.80
N THR A 417 -27.33 28.64 15.23
CA THR A 417 -26.68 27.35 14.98
C THR A 417 -27.38 26.23 15.74
N CYS A 418 -27.72 26.42 17.02
CA CYS A 418 -28.47 25.41 17.81
C CYS A 418 -29.78 25.02 17.12
N LEU A 419 -30.56 25.99 16.67
CA LEU A 419 -31.86 25.78 16.03
C LEU A 419 -31.76 24.97 14.72
N ALA A 420 -30.67 25.17 13.97
CA ALA A 420 -30.41 24.48 12.71
C ALA A 420 -29.98 23.01 12.87
N LEU A 421 -29.67 22.54 14.09
CA LEU A 421 -29.21 21.18 14.33
C LEU A 421 -30.38 20.17 14.30
N PRO A 422 -30.10 18.91 13.90
CA PRO A 422 -31.05 17.81 14.08
C PRO A 422 -31.36 17.59 15.55
N LEU A 423 -32.63 17.39 15.88
CA LEU A 423 -33.09 17.15 17.24
C LEU A 423 -32.44 15.90 17.86
N ARG A 424 -32.20 14.87 17.04
CA ARG A 424 -31.50 13.66 17.46
C ARG A 424 -30.04 13.92 17.85
N SER A 425 -29.35 14.80 17.13
CA SER A 425 -27.93 15.11 17.36
C SER A 425 -27.68 15.87 18.67
N VAL A 426 -28.71 16.47 19.26
CA VAL A 426 -28.64 17.17 20.56
C VAL A 426 -29.08 16.30 21.75
N CYS A 427 -29.41 15.03 21.51
CA CYS A 427 -29.85 14.09 22.54
C CYS A 427 -28.70 13.18 23.00
N LEU A 428 -28.65 12.89 24.29
CA LEU A 428 -27.76 11.92 24.93
C LEU A 428 -28.61 10.83 25.60
N PRO A 429 -28.28 9.54 25.41
CA PRO A 429 -29.00 8.46 26.06
C PRO A 429 -28.69 8.48 27.56
N ALA A 430 -29.72 8.43 28.42
CA ALA A 430 -29.51 8.42 29.87
C ALA A 430 -28.87 7.11 30.36
N THR A 431 -29.09 6.00 29.64
CA THR A 431 -28.45 4.71 29.87
C THR A 431 -27.96 4.11 28.55
N SER A 432 -27.02 3.16 28.61
CA SER A 432 -26.51 2.46 27.42
C SER A 432 -27.58 1.68 26.64
N THR A 433 -28.77 1.47 27.21
CA THR A 433 -29.90 0.76 26.60
C THR A 433 -30.91 1.67 25.90
N THR A 434 -30.83 2.99 26.13
CA THR A 434 -31.80 3.95 25.58
C THR A 434 -31.60 4.11 24.07
N SER A 435 -32.59 3.71 23.27
CA SER A 435 -32.60 3.91 21.83
C SER A 435 -33.48 5.09 21.40
N PHE A 436 -33.01 5.82 20.40
CA PHE A 436 -33.75 6.93 19.80
C PHE A 436 -34.58 6.45 18.60
N PRO A 437 -35.88 6.81 18.53
CA PRO A 437 -36.73 6.42 17.40
C PRO A 437 -36.19 7.01 16.07
N PRO A 438 -36.22 6.23 14.96
CA PRO A 438 -35.86 6.75 13.64
C PRO A 438 -36.70 7.95 13.22
N SER A 439 -37.94 8.05 13.70
CA SER A 439 -38.85 9.15 13.41
C SER A 439 -38.36 10.52 13.91
N TRP A 440 -37.29 10.59 14.70
CA TRP A 440 -36.68 11.84 15.16
C TRP A 440 -35.63 12.39 14.19
N GLN A 441 -35.17 11.60 13.22
CA GLN A 441 -34.06 11.97 12.32
C GLN A 441 -34.37 13.17 11.42
N HIS A 442 -35.65 13.43 11.15
CA HIS A 442 -36.10 14.53 10.29
C HIS A 442 -36.46 15.82 11.07
N LEU A 443 -36.48 15.75 12.41
CA LEU A 443 -36.82 16.91 13.25
C LEU A 443 -35.57 17.74 13.54
N ARG A 444 -35.76 19.04 13.64
CA ARG A 444 -34.74 20.01 14.04
C ARG A 444 -35.01 20.57 15.42
N VAL A 445 -34.01 21.19 16.02
CA VAL A 445 -34.16 21.89 17.30
C VAL A 445 -35.21 23.01 17.20
N GLU A 446 -35.29 23.69 16.05
CA GLU A 446 -36.32 24.73 15.79
C GLU A 446 -37.77 24.22 15.82
N ASP A 447 -38.00 22.92 15.60
CA ASP A 447 -39.33 22.32 15.70
C ASP A 447 -39.78 22.20 17.17
N ALA A 448 -38.83 22.03 18.09
CA ALA A 448 -39.08 21.81 19.51
C ALA A 448 -38.93 23.09 20.36
N PHE A 449 -38.04 23.99 19.95
CA PHE A 449 -37.65 25.18 20.71
C PHE A 449 -37.84 26.46 19.89
N LEU A 450 -38.06 27.58 20.58
CA LEU A 450 -38.13 28.93 20.02
C LEU A 450 -37.20 29.87 20.79
N VAL A 451 -36.88 31.04 20.21
CA VAL A 451 -36.03 32.04 20.88
C VAL A 451 -36.90 32.95 21.72
N ASP A 452 -36.59 33.08 23.00
CA ASP A 452 -37.11 34.14 23.85
C ASP A 452 -36.31 35.42 23.58
N PRO A 453 -36.91 36.45 22.95
CA PRO A 453 -36.21 37.67 22.60
C PRO A 453 -35.83 38.52 23.82
N SER A 454 -36.46 38.33 24.97
CA SER A 454 -36.18 39.12 26.19
C SER A 454 -34.83 38.76 26.80
N PHE A 455 -34.38 37.52 26.65
CA PHE A 455 -33.17 37.01 27.28
C PHE A 455 -32.15 36.44 26.29
N ASP A 456 -32.50 36.36 25.00
CA ASP A 456 -31.72 35.68 23.95
C ASP A 456 -31.33 34.26 24.41
N VAL A 457 -32.37 33.47 24.70
CA VAL A 457 -32.26 32.06 25.12
C VAL A 457 -33.27 31.20 24.36
N LEU A 458 -33.00 29.90 24.31
CA LEU A 458 -33.98 28.93 23.82
C LEU A 458 -35.03 28.62 24.91
N CYS A 459 -36.29 28.56 24.51
CA CYS A 459 -37.38 28.08 25.35
C CYS A 459 -38.20 27.01 24.62
N ARG A 460 -38.85 26.14 25.40
CA ARG A 460 -39.68 25.05 24.88
C ARG A 460 -40.91 25.63 24.18
N ARG A 461 -41.19 25.17 22.96
CA ARG A 461 -42.46 25.48 22.28
C ARG A 461 -43.63 24.87 23.06
N ALA A 462 -44.72 25.63 23.17
CA ALA A 462 -45.96 25.09 23.71
C ALA A 462 -46.53 24.04 22.75
N PRO A 463 -47.25 23.02 23.24
CA PRO A 463 -47.83 21.98 22.38
C PRO A 463 -48.77 22.47 21.28
N ALA A 464 -49.30 23.70 21.42
CA ALA A 464 -50.14 24.36 20.42
C ALA A 464 -49.32 24.96 19.26
N ASP A 465 -48.05 25.30 19.50
CA ASP A 465 -47.19 26.04 18.56
C ASP A 465 -46.17 25.15 17.83
N PHE A 466 -46.39 23.83 17.89
CA PHE A 466 -45.53 22.89 17.18
C PHE A 466 -45.76 23.00 15.68
N PRO A 467 -44.73 23.36 14.89
CA PRO A 467 -44.90 23.60 13.46
C PRO A 467 -45.21 22.30 12.70
N ARG A 468 -44.66 21.16 13.18
CA ARG A 468 -44.75 19.84 12.54
C ARG A 468 -44.70 18.72 13.57
N ASN A 469 -45.29 17.57 13.27
CA ASN A 469 -45.17 16.32 14.05
C ASN A 469 -45.43 16.44 15.58
N PRO A 470 -46.57 17.01 16.01
CA PRO A 470 -46.82 17.34 17.42
C PRO A 470 -46.79 16.12 18.35
N LEU A 471 -47.25 14.96 17.89
CA LEU A 471 -47.22 13.71 18.68
C LEU A 471 -45.79 13.25 18.98
N ILE A 472 -44.86 13.45 18.04
CA ILE A 472 -43.46 13.06 18.19
C ILE A 472 -42.77 14.01 19.18
N LEU A 473 -43.01 15.32 19.05
CA LEU A 473 -42.47 16.34 19.94
C LEU A 473 -43.00 16.20 21.38
N ARG A 474 -44.28 15.85 21.57
CA ARG A 474 -44.83 15.51 22.91
C ARG A 474 -44.10 14.32 23.54
N LYS A 475 -43.83 13.26 22.76
CA LYS A 475 -43.08 12.09 23.23
C LYS A 475 -41.62 12.43 23.55
N PHE A 476 -40.99 13.28 22.73
CA PHE A 476 -39.64 13.80 22.98
C PHE A 476 -39.58 14.51 24.33
N PHE A 477 -40.43 15.51 24.55
CA PHE A 477 -40.43 16.24 25.81
C PHE A 477 -40.78 15.36 27.00
N LYS A 478 -41.72 14.41 26.86
CA LYS A 478 -42.02 13.44 27.92
C LYS A 478 -40.75 12.68 28.36
N ARG A 479 -39.89 12.29 27.42
CA ARG A 479 -38.61 11.59 27.69
C ARG A 479 -37.54 12.50 28.32
N VAL A 480 -37.54 13.78 27.96
CA VAL A 480 -36.65 14.77 28.60
C VAL A 480 -37.10 15.03 30.03
N ASP A 481 -38.41 15.24 30.24
CA ASP A 481 -39.03 15.50 31.53
C ASP A 481 -38.87 14.30 32.49
N SER A 482 -38.95 13.06 31.97
CA SER A 482 -38.70 11.82 32.74
C SER A 482 -37.21 11.48 32.94
N ARG A 483 -36.28 12.28 32.39
CA ARG A 483 -34.83 12.03 32.37
C ARG A 483 -34.39 10.74 31.67
N ASP A 484 -35.25 10.17 30.83
CA ASP A 484 -34.88 9.05 29.95
C ASP A 484 -33.94 9.49 28.80
N THR A 485 -34.00 10.78 28.45
CA THR A 485 -33.14 11.43 27.45
C THR A 485 -32.54 12.70 28.03
N LEU A 486 -31.23 12.81 27.98
CA LEU A 486 -30.49 14.01 28.37
C LEU A 486 -30.23 14.88 27.14
N LEU A 487 -30.02 16.17 27.34
CA LEU A 487 -29.64 17.10 26.28
C LEU A 487 -28.14 17.36 26.33
N GLN A 488 -27.52 17.54 25.17
CA GLN A 488 -26.11 17.89 25.05
C GLN A 488 -25.79 19.18 25.82
N HIS A 489 -24.61 19.23 26.46
CA HIS A 489 -24.20 20.38 27.28
C HIS A 489 -24.25 21.72 26.52
N PHE A 490 -23.86 21.73 25.25
CA PHE A 490 -23.92 22.95 24.42
C PHE A 490 -25.34 23.46 24.19
N LEU A 491 -26.34 22.57 24.12
CA LEU A 491 -27.74 22.96 23.99
C LEU A 491 -28.30 23.45 25.31
N VAL A 492 -27.97 22.77 26.42
CA VAL A 492 -28.38 23.21 27.78
C VAL A 492 -27.89 24.63 28.05
N ARG A 493 -26.67 24.96 27.62
CA ARG A 493 -26.12 26.32 27.73
C ARG A 493 -26.92 27.36 26.93
N ALA A 494 -27.59 26.97 25.84
CA ALA A 494 -28.45 27.88 25.07
C ALA A 494 -29.76 28.23 25.80
N PHE A 495 -30.12 27.54 26.88
CA PHE A 495 -31.24 27.91 27.76
C PHE A 495 -30.88 28.96 28.81
N LEU A 496 -29.59 29.26 28.99
CA LEU A 496 -29.11 30.20 30.00
C LEU A 496 -28.72 31.54 29.35
N PRO A 497 -29.06 32.70 29.93
CA PRO A 497 -28.57 34.00 29.46
C PRO A 497 -27.05 34.08 29.42
N SER A 498 -26.49 34.83 28.47
CA SER A 498 -25.04 34.92 28.26
C SER A 498 -24.26 35.38 29.50
N HIS A 499 -24.84 36.27 30.31
CA HIS A 499 -24.21 36.74 31.56
C HIS A 499 -24.09 35.63 32.62
N ILE A 500 -25.08 34.74 32.72
CA ILE A 500 -25.04 33.58 33.65
C ILE A 500 -24.01 32.56 33.17
N LEU A 501 -23.92 32.33 31.86
CA LEU A 501 -22.90 31.44 31.30
C LEU A 501 -21.48 31.91 31.63
N GLN A 502 -21.20 33.20 31.47
CA GLN A 502 -19.87 33.76 31.74
C GLN A 502 -19.50 33.72 33.23
N LEU A 503 -20.49 33.88 34.11
CA LEU A 503 -20.28 33.73 35.56
C LEU A 503 -19.91 32.29 35.93
N ASN A 504 -20.57 31.30 35.32
CA ASN A 504 -20.34 29.89 35.61
C ASN A 504 -19.11 29.32 34.89
N ASP A 505 -18.74 29.87 33.73
CA ASP A 505 -17.58 29.43 32.94
C ASP A 505 -16.96 30.62 32.16
N PRO A 506 -16.01 31.34 32.77
CA PRO A 506 -15.38 32.52 32.18
C PRO A 506 -14.58 32.23 30.90
N SER A 507 -14.25 30.96 30.66
CA SER A 507 -13.46 30.54 29.50
C SER A 507 -14.29 30.44 28.20
N ILE A 508 -15.63 30.46 28.32
CA ILE A 508 -16.53 30.37 27.18
C ILE A 508 -16.73 31.76 26.57
N PRO A 509 -16.48 31.94 25.26
CA PRO A 509 -16.75 33.20 24.58
C PRO A 509 -18.25 33.52 24.55
N SER A 510 -18.59 34.81 24.63
CA SER A 510 -19.98 35.28 24.50
C SER A 510 -20.65 34.74 23.23
N ARG A 511 -21.88 34.26 23.36
CA ARG A 511 -22.71 33.93 22.18
C ARG A 511 -22.91 35.22 21.38
N SER A 512 -22.38 35.26 20.17
CA SER A 512 -22.51 36.40 19.27
C SER A 512 -22.77 35.94 17.83
N GLY A 513 -23.49 36.78 17.09
CA GLY A 513 -23.83 36.55 15.68
C GLY A 513 -25.20 35.88 15.48
N SER A 514 -25.93 36.39 14.50
CA SER A 514 -27.24 35.90 14.05
C SER A 514 -27.16 34.84 12.95
N SER A 515 -25.99 34.66 12.33
CA SER A 515 -25.76 33.68 11.27
C SER A 515 -25.35 32.32 11.82
N ILE A 516 -25.77 31.25 11.12
CA ILE A 516 -25.39 29.87 11.42
C ILE A 516 -23.86 29.71 11.23
N ASN A 517 -23.17 29.22 12.26
CA ASN A 517 -21.71 29.12 12.28
C ASN A 517 -21.25 27.81 12.94
N ALA A 518 -20.64 26.93 12.16
CA ALA A 518 -20.12 25.64 12.62
C ALA A 518 -18.76 25.71 13.33
N SER A 519 -18.10 26.87 13.34
CA SER A 519 -16.72 27.00 13.86
C SER A 519 -16.55 26.50 15.30
N PRO A 520 -17.49 26.71 16.25
CA PRO A 520 -17.38 26.14 17.60
C PRO A 520 -17.25 24.61 17.58
N PHE A 521 -18.02 23.91 16.75
CA PHE A 521 -17.93 22.46 16.63
C PHE A 521 -16.65 21.99 15.94
N VAL A 522 -16.16 22.74 14.95
CA VAL A 522 -14.85 22.47 14.31
C VAL A 522 -13.71 22.65 15.32
N CYS A 523 -13.78 23.64 16.21
CA CYS A 523 -12.81 23.81 17.30
C CYS A 523 -12.93 22.73 18.38
N GLY A 524 -14.15 22.23 18.63
CA GLY A 524 -14.40 21.10 19.53
C GLY A 524 -13.89 19.77 18.99
N LEU A 525 -13.61 19.67 17.70
CA LEU A 525 -12.85 18.57 17.12
C LEU A 525 -11.36 18.78 17.38
N LEU A 526 -10.71 17.81 18.02
CA LEU A 526 -9.29 17.84 18.40
C LEU A 526 -8.91 19.00 19.36
N PRO A 527 -9.43 19.00 20.61
CA PRO A 527 -9.11 20.03 21.59
C PRO A 527 -7.60 20.26 21.73
N GLY A 528 -7.17 21.52 21.66
CA GLY A 528 -5.77 21.93 21.82
C GLY A 528 -4.87 21.81 20.56
N ILE A 529 -5.40 21.36 19.41
CA ILE A 529 -4.60 21.17 18.19
C ILE A 529 -5.22 21.94 17.02
N PRO A 530 -4.53 22.96 16.47
CA PRO A 530 -5.00 23.65 15.28
C PRO A 530 -5.12 22.68 14.08
N TRP A 531 -6.23 22.78 13.34
CA TRP A 531 -6.50 21.98 12.14
C TRP A 531 -5.40 22.08 11.07
N SER A 532 -4.73 23.23 10.97
CA SER A 532 -3.58 23.44 10.08
C SER A 532 -2.37 22.58 10.44
N LYS A 533 -2.19 22.26 11.74
CA LYS A 533 -1.08 21.47 12.28
C LYS A 533 -1.38 19.97 12.36
N LEU A 534 -2.62 19.55 12.13
CA LEU A 534 -2.97 18.13 12.09
C LEU A 534 -2.06 17.43 11.06
N LYS A 535 -1.57 16.23 11.36
CA LYS A 535 -0.76 15.41 10.43
C LYS A 535 -1.34 13.99 10.37
N PRO A 536 -1.17 13.24 9.26
CA PRO A 536 -1.67 11.87 9.18
C PRO A 536 -1.20 10.95 10.32
N ARG A 537 0.03 11.17 10.83
CA ARG A 537 0.55 10.46 12.02
C ARG A 537 -0.26 10.77 13.29
N MET A 538 -0.62 12.03 13.51
CA MET A 538 -1.42 12.46 14.67
C MET A 538 -2.83 11.90 14.60
N TYR A 539 -3.47 11.98 13.44
CA TYR A 539 -4.78 11.39 13.19
C TYR A 539 -4.83 9.91 13.55
N ARG A 540 -3.84 9.13 13.07
CA ARG A 540 -3.71 7.72 13.41
C ARG A 540 -3.60 7.50 14.92
N SER A 541 -2.84 8.33 15.61
CA SER A 541 -2.71 8.27 17.07
C SER A 541 -4.07 8.46 17.75
N PHE A 542 -4.81 9.54 17.44
CA PHE A 542 -6.11 9.81 18.05
C PHE A 542 -7.13 8.70 17.79
N CYS A 543 -7.18 8.18 16.57
CA CYS A 543 -8.11 7.12 16.19
C CYS A 543 -7.72 5.75 16.77
N SER A 544 -6.47 5.57 17.21
CA SER A 544 -6.02 4.32 17.83
C SER A 544 -6.22 4.32 19.35
N SER A 545 -6.25 5.51 19.98
CA SER A 545 -6.43 5.66 21.43
C SER A 545 -7.82 5.26 21.95
N SER A 546 -8.81 5.11 21.07
CA SER A 546 -10.13 4.57 21.41
C SER A 546 -10.13 3.06 21.62
N VAL A 547 -9.05 2.37 21.25
CA VAL A 547 -8.80 0.98 21.61
C VAL A 547 -8.17 1.01 23.00
N SER A 548 -8.89 0.54 24.02
CA SER A 548 -8.35 0.41 25.38
C SER A 548 -6.95 -0.20 25.32
N PRO A 549 -5.92 0.43 25.89
CA PRO A 549 -4.61 -0.19 25.97
C PRO A 549 -4.78 -1.56 26.63
N PRO A 550 -4.07 -2.61 26.16
CA PRO A 550 -4.05 -3.84 26.92
C PRO A 550 -3.61 -3.48 28.34
N LEU A 551 -4.41 -3.85 29.34
CA LEU A 551 -4.21 -3.63 30.78
C LEU A 551 -2.86 -4.17 31.33
N SER A 552 -1.97 -4.66 30.46
CA SER A 552 -0.85 -5.54 30.79
C SER A 552 0.47 -5.16 30.12
N SER A 553 0.68 -3.94 29.61
CA SER A 553 2.01 -3.58 29.11
C SER A 553 2.98 -3.42 30.30
N THR A 554 3.82 -4.42 30.54
CA THR A 554 4.83 -4.39 31.61
C THR A 554 5.87 -3.29 31.42
N LEU A 555 6.13 -2.89 30.18
CA LEU A 555 7.14 -1.90 29.82
C LEU A 555 6.57 -0.50 29.56
N SER A 556 7.30 0.52 30.06
CA SER A 556 7.11 1.92 29.72
C SER A 556 7.52 2.25 28.28
N SER A 557 7.18 3.46 27.80
CA SER A 557 7.49 3.88 26.43
C SER A 557 9.00 3.94 26.13
N SER A 558 9.82 4.34 27.09
CA SER A 558 11.28 4.37 26.96
C SER A 558 11.85 2.96 26.92
N GLN A 559 11.38 2.06 27.78
CA GLN A 559 11.85 0.67 27.80
C GLN A 559 11.51 -0.08 26.51
N TRP A 560 10.35 0.15 25.90
CA TRP A 560 10.05 -0.41 24.58
C TRP A 560 11.06 0.03 23.52
N LEU A 561 11.49 1.29 23.54
CA LEU A 561 12.51 1.77 22.61
C LEU A 561 13.87 1.12 22.88
N ILE A 562 14.23 0.95 24.17
CA ILE A 562 15.43 0.21 24.57
C ILE A 562 15.38 -1.21 23.99
N PHE A 563 14.28 -1.95 24.20
CA PHE A 563 14.08 -3.31 23.67
C PHE A 563 14.32 -3.40 22.16
N TRP A 564 13.74 -2.49 21.38
CA TRP A 564 13.88 -2.51 19.92
C TRP A 564 15.30 -2.19 19.42
N ASN A 565 16.10 -1.52 20.25
CA ASN A 565 17.48 -1.15 19.97
C ASN A 565 18.50 -2.14 20.56
N LEU A 566 18.06 -3.14 21.33
CA LEU A 566 18.98 -4.15 21.88
C LEU A 566 19.73 -4.88 20.75
N PRO A 567 21.06 -5.06 20.86
CA PRO A 567 21.87 -5.78 19.89
C PRO A 567 21.69 -7.29 20.07
N ILE A 568 20.52 -7.81 19.68
CA ILE A 568 20.17 -9.23 19.79
C ILE A 568 19.76 -9.82 18.43
N HIS A 569 19.98 -11.13 18.27
CA HIS A 569 19.55 -11.84 17.08
C HIS A 569 18.03 -11.75 16.88
N HIS A 570 17.60 -11.78 15.63
CA HIS A 570 16.20 -11.61 15.29
C HIS A 570 15.30 -12.77 15.75
N HIS A 571 15.82 -14.00 15.83
CA HIS A 571 15.08 -15.16 16.35
C HIS A 571 14.70 -14.98 17.82
N VAL A 572 15.66 -14.61 18.67
CA VAL A 572 15.40 -14.39 20.10
C VAL A 572 14.56 -13.15 20.34
N ARG A 573 14.72 -12.09 19.52
CA ARG A 573 13.83 -10.92 19.59
C ARG A 573 12.37 -11.30 19.39
N ASN A 574 12.04 -12.24 18.50
CA ASN A 574 10.67 -12.72 18.32
C ASN A 574 10.15 -13.45 19.57
N ILE A 575 10.98 -14.28 20.21
CA ILE A 575 10.63 -15.01 21.44
C ILE A 575 10.36 -14.02 22.56
N TRP A 576 11.29 -13.09 22.78
CA TRP A 576 11.21 -12.08 23.83
C TRP A 576 10.00 -11.16 23.62
N TYR A 577 9.77 -10.70 22.39
CA TYR A 577 8.60 -9.89 22.04
C TYR A 577 7.29 -10.62 22.38
N ARG A 578 7.19 -11.93 22.11
CA ARG A 578 6.02 -12.73 22.48
C ARG A 578 5.85 -12.86 24.00
N GLY A 579 6.96 -13.01 24.73
CA GLY A 579 6.95 -13.01 26.20
C GLY A 579 6.40 -11.73 26.79
N LEU A 580 6.87 -10.57 26.30
CA LEU A 580 6.39 -9.25 26.73
C LEU A 580 4.90 -9.01 26.43
N HIS A 581 4.32 -9.75 25.49
CA HIS A 581 2.88 -9.73 25.18
C HIS A 581 2.09 -10.87 25.85
N HIS A 582 2.73 -11.68 26.70
CA HIS A 582 2.16 -12.87 27.33
C HIS A 582 1.55 -13.86 26.31
N LYS A 583 2.23 -14.02 25.17
CA LYS A 583 1.85 -14.93 24.07
C LYS A 583 2.88 -16.04 23.83
N LEU A 584 3.62 -16.47 24.85
CA LEU A 584 4.44 -17.68 24.79
C LEU A 584 3.55 -18.91 24.86
N SER A 585 3.94 -19.97 24.15
CA SER A 585 3.17 -21.21 24.01
C SER A 585 3.35 -22.15 25.22
N SER A 586 3.28 -21.61 26.44
CA SER A 586 3.39 -22.43 27.65
C SER A 586 2.19 -23.38 27.79
N ARG A 587 2.35 -24.54 28.42
CA ARG A 587 1.28 -25.54 28.58
C ARG A 587 0.07 -24.96 29.31
N SER A 588 0.26 -24.12 30.33
CA SER A 588 -0.85 -23.43 31.00
C SER A 588 -1.67 -22.54 30.05
N LEU A 589 -1.01 -21.79 29.16
CA LEU A 589 -1.72 -20.95 28.20
C LEU A 589 -2.45 -21.80 27.17
N LEU A 590 -1.78 -22.84 26.64
CA LEU A 590 -2.32 -23.73 25.62
C LEU A 590 -3.51 -24.53 26.13
N HIS A 591 -3.43 -25.10 27.35
CA HIS A 591 -4.54 -25.77 28.02
C HIS A 591 -5.76 -24.85 28.15
N ARG A 592 -5.54 -23.60 28.58
CA ARG A 592 -6.62 -22.63 28.74
C ARG A 592 -7.34 -22.27 27.44
N ILE A 593 -6.62 -22.16 26.32
CA ILE A 593 -7.20 -21.69 25.03
C ILE A 593 -7.60 -22.84 24.10
N LEU A 594 -7.02 -24.04 24.28
CA LEU A 594 -7.24 -25.25 23.48
C LEU A 594 -7.22 -26.49 24.39
N PRO A 595 -8.21 -26.64 25.29
CA PRO A 595 -8.21 -27.73 26.29
C PRO A 595 -8.29 -29.13 25.68
N GLY A 596 -8.85 -29.28 24.47
CA GLY A 596 -8.93 -30.57 23.78
C GLY A 596 -7.54 -31.13 23.42
N PRO A 597 -6.76 -30.45 22.56
CA PRO A 597 -5.40 -30.90 22.22
C PRO A 597 -4.39 -30.82 23.38
N PHE A 598 -4.64 -29.98 24.39
CA PHE A 598 -3.77 -29.77 25.55
C PHE A 598 -4.56 -30.04 26.85
N PRO A 599 -4.71 -31.30 27.28
CA PRO A 599 -5.56 -31.65 28.42
C PRO A 599 -4.98 -31.28 29.78
N THR A 600 -3.67 -31.04 29.86
CA THR A 600 -2.96 -30.67 31.10
C THR A 600 -2.19 -29.35 30.93
N ASP A 601 -2.01 -28.65 32.04
CA ASP A 601 -1.22 -27.42 32.17
C ASP A 601 0.21 -27.67 32.68
N SER A 602 0.54 -28.92 33.01
CA SER A 602 1.83 -29.35 33.57
C SER A 602 2.99 -29.12 32.61
N CYS A 603 4.17 -28.82 33.17
CA CYS A 603 5.38 -28.63 32.39
C CYS A 603 5.85 -29.92 31.70
N PRO A 604 6.16 -29.90 30.39
CA PRO A 604 6.59 -31.09 29.66
C PRO A 604 8.03 -31.53 29.98
N ILE A 605 8.73 -30.80 30.86
CA ILE A 605 10.14 -31.08 31.22
C ILE A 605 10.25 -31.67 32.62
N CYS A 606 9.65 -31.02 33.61
CA CYS A 606 9.72 -31.47 35.00
C CYS A 606 8.50 -32.28 35.44
N GLU A 607 7.38 -32.18 34.71
CA GLU A 607 6.09 -32.85 34.97
C GLU A 607 5.46 -32.59 36.36
N ALA A 608 6.11 -31.80 37.21
CA ALA A 608 5.75 -31.63 38.62
C ALA A 608 4.90 -30.38 38.90
N SER A 609 4.95 -29.37 38.02
CA SER A 609 4.30 -28.07 38.25
C SER A 609 3.66 -27.50 37.00
N THR A 610 2.67 -26.62 37.19
CA THR A 610 2.03 -25.86 36.12
C THR A 610 3.04 -25.03 35.32
N ASP A 611 3.00 -25.15 34.00
CA ASP A 611 3.88 -24.44 33.07
C ASP A 611 3.40 -23.01 32.83
N THR A 612 3.48 -22.16 33.86
CA THR A 612 3.26 -20.71 33.72
C THR A 612 4.32 -20.08 32.81
N PRO A 613 4.16 -18.85 32.29
CA PRO A 613 5.21 -18.19 31.51
C PRO A 613 6.56 -18.11 32.24
N ASP A 614 6.56 -17.87 33.55
CA ASP A 614 7.79 -17.83 34.34
C ASP A 614 8.39 -19.22 34.54
N HIS A 615 7.57 -20.27 34.65
CA HIS A 615 8.06 -21.65 34.68
C HIS A 615 8.60 -22.12 33.33
N PHE A 616 7.92 -21.69 32.27
CA PHE A 616 8.31 -21.93 30.89
C PHE A 616 9.68 -21.31 30.57
N LEU A 617 10.01 -20.15 31.14
CA LEU A 617 11.28 -19.46 30.91
C LEU A 617 12.36 -19.75 31.97
N PHE A 618 11.99 -19.80 33.24
CA PHE A 618 12.91 -19.64 34.38
C PHE A 618 12.75 -20.69 35.48
N SER A 619 11.57 -20.80 36.11
CA SER A 619 11.42 -21.49 37.41
C SER A 619 11.35 -23.01 37.36
N CYS A 620 11.38 -23.62 36.17
CA CYS A 620 11.56 -25.07 36.02
C CYS A 620 12.91 -25.51 36.60
N PRO A 621 12.99 -26.55 37.47
CA PRO A 621 14.24 -27.00 38.09
C PRO A 621 15.40 -27.15 37.09
N LEU A 622 15.18 -27.85 35.97
CA LEU A 622 16.23 -28.02 34.96
C LEU A 622 16.61 -26.72 34.22
N LYS A 623 15.71 -25.73 34.14
CA LYS A 623 16.01 -24.43 33.53
C LYS A 623 16.71 -23.50 34.52
N ILE A 624 16.34 -23.52 35.80
CA ILE A 624 16.98 -22.71 36.83
C ILE A 624 18.43 -23.16 37.05
N ASP A 625 18.74 -24.45 36.87
CA ASP A 625 20.13 -24.93 36.87
C ASP A 625 20.94 -24.28 35.74
N VAL A 626 20.40 -24.26 34.52
CA VAL A 626 21.04 -23.59 33.38
C VAL A 626 21.22 -22.11 33.64
N TRP A 627 20.19 -21.42 34.14
CA TRP A 627 20.27 -20.00 34.47
C TRP A 627 21.29 -19.73 35.58
N SER A 628 21.33 -20.54 36.62
CA SER A 628 22.25 -20.40 37.75
C SER A 628 23.70 -20.52 37.30
N THR A 629 24.03 -21.55 36.52
CA THR A 629 25.39 -21.73 36.01
C THR A 629 25.77 -20.61 35.04
N PHE A 630 24.92 -20.31 34.07
CA PHE A 630 25.17 -19.22 33.10
C PHE A 630 25.38 -17.87 33.79
N TRP A 631 24.54 -17.54 34.77
CA TRP A 631 24.59 -16.24 35.43
C TRP A 631 25.81 -16.11 36.35
N GLN A 632 26.22 -17.20 37.00
CA GLN A 632 27.47 -17.26 37.75
C GLN A 632 28.67 -17.06 36.82
N ASP A 633 28.70 -17.74 35.67
CA ASP A 633 29.81 -17.65 34.70
C ASP A 633 29.94 -16.25 34.07
N VAL A 634 28.81 -15.58 33.82
CA VAL A 634 28.78 -14.29 33.11
C VAL A 634 28.80 -13.09 34.04
N PHE A 635 28.09 -13.14 35.17
CA PHE A 635 27.89 -12.00 36.07
C PHE A 635 28.52 -12.20 37.45
N GLY A 636 29.14 -13.36 37.72
CA GLY A 636 29.85 -13.64 38.98
C GLY A 636 28.94 -13.73 40.21
N SER A 637 27.64 -13.90 40.03
CA SER A 637 26.65 -13.98 41.10
C SER A 637 25.59 -15.05 40.82
N HIS A 638 24.89 -15.49 41.87
CA HIS A 638 23.75 -16.39 41.71
C HIS A 638 22.45 -15.60 41.50
N PRO A 639 21.65 -15.92 40.47
CA PRO A 639 20.42 -15.22 40.20
C PRO A 639 19.31 -15.71 41.13
N THR A 640 18.47 -14.80 41.61
CA THR A 640 17.16 -15.15 42.16
C THR A 640 16.10 -15.10 41.06
N LEU A 641 14.97 -15.79 41.26
CA LEU A 641 13.87 -15.77 40.28
C LEU A 641 13.37 -14.34 39.96
N PRO A 642 13.22 -13.42 40.94
CA PRO A 642 12.91 -12.01 40.65
C PRO A 642 13.92 -11.31 39.74
N ILE A 643 15.22 -11.59 39.88
CA ILE A 643 16.26 -10.99 39.01
C ILE A 643 16.09 -11.46 37.56
N LEU A 644 15.82 -12.74 37.34
CA LEU A 644 15.56 -13.28 35.98
C LEU A 644 14.28 -12.69 35.39
N HIS A 645 13.23 -12.57 36.22
CA HIS A 645 11.98 -11.94 35.83
C HIS A 645 12.19 -10.47 35.44
N ASP A 646 12.91 -9.69 36.24
CA ASP A 646 13.21 -8.29 35.95
C ASP A 646 14.12 -8.10 34.74
N ALA A 647 15.09 -9.00 34.54
CA ALA A 647 15.91 -9.01 33.33
C ALA A 647 15.05 -9.17 32.06
N PHE A 648 14.06 -10.05 32.10
CA PHE A 648 13.20 -10.30 30.95
C PHE A 648 12.10 -9.25 30.76
N TYR A 649 11.33 -8.95 31.82
CA TYR A 649 10.13 -8.12 31.73
C TYR A 649 10.38 -6.64 31.97
N ASN A 650 11.48 -6.27 32.63
CA ASN A 650 11.85 -4.88 32.95
C ASN A 650 13.15 -4.41 32.27
N LEU A 651 13.85 -5.31 31.58
CA LEU A 651 15.14 -5.06 30.92
C LEU A 651 16.24 -4.62 31.91
N SER A 652 16.16 -5.10 33.15
CA SER A 652 17.12 -4.79 34.21
C SER A 652 18.23 -5.84 34.25
N PHE A 653 19.44 -5.45 33.86
CA PHE A 653 20.58 -6.38 33.81
C PHE A 653 21.70 -5.92 34.76
N PRO A 654 22.48 -6.86 35.33
CA PRO A 654 23.70 -6.52 36.03
C PRO A 654 24.70 -5.79 35.13
N TYR A 655 25.60 -5.04 35.75
CA TYR A 655 26.67 -4.36 35.04
C TYR A 655 27.63 -5.36 34.39
N THR A 656 27.90 -5.17 33.09
CA THR A 656 28.98 -5.83 32.34
C THR A 656 30.07 -4.79 32.05
N ARG A 657 31.35 -5.19 31.99
CA ARG A 657 32.42 -4.21 31.72
C ARG A 657 32.22 -3.57 30.34
N PRO A 658 32.67 -2.32 30.11
CA PRO A 658 32.35 -1.57 28.89
C PRO A 658 32.92 -2.18 27.60
N SER A 659 34.01 -2.96 27.72
CA SER A 659 34.64 -3.71 26.63
C SER A 659 33.95 -5.05 26.29
N ASP A 660 32.96 -5.47 27.09
CA ASP A 660 32.30 -6.76 26.93
C ASP A 660 31.03 -6.67 26.07
N ILE A 661 30.47 -7.83 25.75
CA ILE A 661 29.16 -7.90 25.11
C ILE A 661 28.09 -7.34 26.06
N HIS A 662 27.15 -6.58 25.52
CA HIS A 662 26.00 -6.06 26.26
C HIS A 662 25.24 -7.21 26.97
N ALA A 663 24.95 -7.04 28.26
CA ALA A 663 24.32 -8.06 29.11
C ALA A 663 23.06 -8.70 28.49
N ALA A 664 22.20 -7.89 27.86
CA ALA A 664 20.99 -8.38 27.21
C ALA A 664 21.28 -9.35 26.05
N SER A 665 22.40 -9.18 25.34
CA SER A 665 22.83 -10.07 24.26
C SER A 665 23.28 -11.43 24.80
N LEU A 666 24.02 -11.44 25.91
CA LEU A 666 24.41 -12.68 26.59
C LEU A 666 23.18 -13.41 27.13
N PHE A 667 22.29 -12.69 27.83
CA PHE A 667 21.01 -13.21 28.29
C PHE A 667 20.18 -13.79 27.14
N SER A 668 20.19 -13.13 25.98
CA SER A 668 19.48 -13.61 24.78
C SER A 668 20.04 -14.93 24.23
N CYS A 669 21.34 -15.21 24.41
CA CYS A 669 21.93 -16.49 24.01
C CYS A 669 21.43 -17.63 24.90
N ALA A 670 21.41 -17.41 26.22
CA ALA A 670 20.85 -18.36 27.19
C ALA A 670 19.37 -18.64 26.93
N LEU A 671 18.57 -17.57 26.75
CA LEU A 671 17.16 -17.67 26.41
C LEU A 671 16.91 -18.46 25.12
N LEU A 672 17.71 -18.23 24.07
CA LEU A 672 17.58 -18.95 22.80
C LEU A 672 17.95 -20.43 22.93
N ALA A 673 18.98 -20.76 23.70
CA ALA A 673 19.36 -22.15 23.96
C ALA A 673 18.24 -22.89 24.71
N ILE A 674 17.75 -22.33 25.81
CA ILE A 674 16.63 -22.89 26.59
C ILE A 674 15.41 -23.08 25.70
N TRP A 675 15.06 -22.09 24.87
CA TRP A 675 13.95 -22.20 23.93
C TRP A 675 14.13 -23.36 22.94
N ARG A 676 15.30 -23.49 22.32
CA ARG A 676 15.57 -24.58 21.35
C ARG A 676 15.46 -25.95 22.00
N HIS A 677 16.10 -26.14 23.15
CA HIS A 677 16.09 -27.41 23.86
C HIS A 677 14.71 -27.75 24.42
N HIS A 678 13.96 -26.76 24.93
CA HIS A 678 12.56 -26.98 25.34
C HIS A 678 11.70 -27.53 24.21
N TRP A 679 11.77 -26.92 23.02
CA TRP A 679 10.98 -27.39 21.88
C TRP A 679 11.51 -28.69 21.29
N SER A 680 12.80 -28.97 21.40
CA SER A 680 13.34 -30.28 21.02
C SER A 680 12.84 -31.38 21.94
N THR A 681 12.65 -31.09 23.23
CA THR A 681 11.96 -32.03 24.13
C THR A 681 10.52 -32.28 23.72
N VAL A 682 9.79 -31.23 23.35
CA VAL A 682 8.37 -31.34 23.01
C VAL A 682 8.11 -31.97 21.64
N PHE A 683 8.90 -31.63 20.62
CA PHE A 683 8.65 -32.07 19.24
C PHE A 683 9.54 -33.22 18.78
N ASP A 684 10.78 -33.31 19.29
CA ASP A 684 11.76 -34.31 18.88
C ASP A 684 11.99 -35.38 19.95
N ASN A 685 11.25 -35.34 21.07
CA ASN A 685 11.40 -36.22 22.23
C ASN A 685 12.84 -36.29 22.78
N THR A 686 13.61 -35.21 22.64
CA THR A 686 14.99 -35.14 23.14
C THR A 686 15.00 -34.69 24.60
N PRO A 687 15.64 -35.42 25.53
CA PRO A 687 15.63 -35.06 26.94
C PRO A 687 16.29 -33.69 27.17
N PHE A 688 15.70 -32.89 28.07
CA PHE A 688 16.27 -31.61 28.44
C PHE A 688 17.42 -31.82 29.43
N VAL A 689 18.66 -31.65 28.98
CA VAL A 689 19.86 -31.86 29.81
C VAL A 689 20.64 -30.55 29.96
N SER A 690 20.74 -30.03 31.19
CA SER A 690 21.29 -28.70 31.50
C SER A 690 22.71 -28.48 30.94
N SER A 691 23.59 -29.49 30.99
CA SER A 691 24.96 -29.40 30.45
C SER A 691 24.99 -29.22 28.92
N THR A 692 24.10 -29.90 28.19
CA THR A 692 23.96 -29.75 26.73
C THR A 692 23.39 -28.38 26.35
N VAL A 693 22.46 -27.86 27.15
CA VAL A 693 21.96 -26.49 26.98
C VAL A 693 23.08 -25.49 27.20
N LEU A 694 23.86 -25.60 28.26
CA LEU A 694 25.00 -24.72 28.57
C LEU A 694 26.07 -24.76 27.46
N SER A 695 26.39 -25.93 26.91
CA SER A 695 27.27 -26.04 25.72
C SER A 695 26.72 -25.25 24.53
N THR A 696 25.40 -25.30 24.32
CA THR A 696 24.73 -24.50 23.29
C THR A 696 24.79 -23.00 23.58
N VAL A 697 24.66 -22.59 24.85
CA VAL A 697 24.84 -21.19 25.27
C VAL A 697 26.24 -20.69 24.92
N SER A 698 27.27 -21.41 25.34
CA SER A 698 28.68 -21.05 25.08
C SER A 698 28.96 -20.91 23.58
N ARG A 699 28.42 -21.82 22.76
CA ARG A 699 28.52 -21.75 21.30
C ARG A 699 27.82 -20.52 20.73
N LEU A 700 26.60 -20.22 21.18
CA LEU A 700 25.86 -19.02 20.74
C LEU A 700 26.58 -17.73 21.12
N VAL A 701 27.15 -17.66 22.33
CA VAL A 701 27.95 -16.52 22.78
C VAL A 701 29.20 -16.36 21.90
N ALA A 702 29.90 -17.45 21.58
CA ALA A 702 31.07 -17.41 20.71
C ALA A 702 30.73 -16.92 19.29
N ILE A 703 29.63 -17.41 18.71
CA ILE A 703 29.14 -16.94 17.41
C ILE A 703 28.81 -15.44 17.46
N PHE A 704 28.08 -15.01 18.49
CA PHE A 704 27.72 -13.60 18.65
C PHE A 704 28.95 -12.69 18.80
N LYS A 705 29.99 -13.12 19.54
CA LYS A 705 31.28 -12.43 19.63
C LYS A 705 31.92 -12.26 18.26
N ALA A 706 31.97 -13.34 17.47
CA ALA A 706 32.59 -13.34 16.15
C ALA A 706 31.83 -12.45 15.16
N GLU A 707 30.50 -12.45 15.19
CA GLU A 707 29.68 -11.56 14.35
C GLU A 707 29.88 -10.10 14.72
N LYS A 708 29.84 -9.76 16.03
CA LYS A 708 30.07 -8.38 16.50
C LYS A 708 31.46 -7.87 16.05
N SER A 709 32.50 -8.68 16.19
CA SER A 709 33.85 -8.32 15.75
C SER A 709 33.93 -8.04 14.24
N ARG A 710 33.16 -8.76 13.42
CA ARG A 710 33.10 -8.51 11.97
C ARG A 710 32.34 -7.23 11.64
N ASP A 711 31.25 -6.95 12.33
CA ASP A 711 30.48 -5.72 12.16
C ASP A 711 31.31 -4.49 12.56
N ASP A 712 32.02 -4.56 13.68
CA ASP A 712 32.92 -3.49 14.16
C ASP A 712 34.05 -3.24 13.14
N LEU A 713 34.64 -4.30 12.56
CA LEU A 713 35.64 -4.21 11.50
C LEU A 713 35.06 -3.58 10.21
N ALA A 714 33.87 -4.02 9.77
CA ALA A 714 33.21 -3.47 8.60
C ALA A 714 32.86 -1.98 8.77
N CYS A 715 32.45 -1.56 9.98
CA CYS A 715 32.23 -0.16 10.31
C CYS A 715 33.52 0.65 10.24
N SER A 716 34.63 0.12 10.78
CA SER A 716 35.94 0.79 10.73
C SER A 716 36.52 0.93 9.31
N LEU A 717 36.11 0.07 8.37
CA LEU A 717 36.50 0.14 6.96
C LEU A 717 35.59 1.05 6.12
N ALA A 718 34.40 1.40 6.63
CA ALA A 718 33.44 2.28 5.97
C ALA A 718 33.53 3.75 6.42
N THR A 719 34.25 4.01 7.50
CA THR A 719 34.70 5.34 7.98
C THR A 719 36.08 5.64 7.46
#